data_AF-A0A087YEG7-F1
#
_entry.id   AF-A0A087YEG7-F1
#
_cell.length_a   1.000
_cell.length_b   1.000
_cell.length_c   1.000
_cell.angle_alpha   90.00
_cell.angle_beta   90.00
_cell.angle_gamma   90.00
#
_symmetry.space_group_name_H-M   'P 1'
#
loop_
_entity.id
_entity.type
_entity.pdbx_description
1 polymer ?
#
loop_
_entity_poly.entity_id
_entity_poly.type
_entity_poly.pdbx_seq_one_letter_code
_entity_poly.pdbx_strand_id
1 'polypeptide(L)'
;GLDFNGFVQVVQKTFSVLSNETFVLTTTDRIIVDADKFDKLKDGTTLYLLRKPNQVLPASIEEEINFIPHYNTLIESGTDEYFIEGQKSLPSALAQLVDNALSATAKNTGVRSIEIRMLFDKTCGKSAVVVLDNGCGMTSKQLNNWAIYRLSKFTRKSFWGSSEREGYTRPEPVRCSLNSDISYFGVGGKQAAFHIGNSVRMITKPRNSPDVHELVLSKDEFEKKEKNKEDVYKGTILNRKVYLQDIIKEETRKESFTAVVITGVCPDHIKYLKDDFHEWTRQLAHIYHYYIHGVDGNHKMDQSQKSDASPKIDILVTLREKPPAGLRQKNLREVQDDLQTLYINSAVDTFEFKATTSDGGSLSGTMNRARGKRDIFECFWNGRLIPYTTISEFDWCRWPNKSTLPLECFSRFSGVLFTNDKFRVNASKQKFMDLELKLRHKDTHFTPVFNVQKASKNRNIQKEFMQWLEKCHSQFDKQVKFLGYSKTVTRTDVPTKKLQHPWAVFSAIELDGKTYKAGDLVKSQRTQPIYYGKVNTFFLYGDHEGNVFATGGEVEITRVPEALYDNYTRTIPISKIDRSATIESIKRNIETDIDKLPEKLCVTWPEGNALPQNAVISAGTPLGPLAVEILNRNNKSISSRIQTGVQGGGIKLNVGLKIFFHGAKEVKQPKQICHFRAPYIPGHGHRFKKIGSLTNLGKYTLTLQAEISDNANNKAITSYGGRQLPSYEHKFTVKVEGNAEIFTIGPLNPSLCIGVPFSIPMQMTDFYGHPTKPPPNLQPVLECSDLEVSFETTATSGNSFTIKGVKVIGEVQNYQQTKSFDLKVTLPGLKKQTQTIEISPFPGNPHSLVVKPEVKPVKVENGNPVSFNVEVHDEAGNITANAKQIVRCQVRDFGIPGLKLAVTDCSSSGTGQIVTEPINLKIINGEPQMLQAKFDMPVS
;
A
#
# COMPACT_ATOMS: atom_id res chain seq x y z
N GLY A 1 53.81 64.60 32.88
CA GLY A 1 53.08 65.10 34.06
C GLY A 1 54.08 65.40 35.16
N LEU A 2 53.62 65.97 36.27
CA LEU A 2 54.39 66.00 37.51
C LEU A 2 54.57 64.56 38.01
N ASP A 3 55.67 64.28 38.72
CA ASP A 3 55.80 63.08 39.53
C ASP A 3 55.06 63.28 40.87
N PHE A 4 54.98 62.23 41.70
CA PHE A 4 54.28 62.31 42.98
C PHE A 4 54.81 63.44 43.88
N ASN A 5 56.13 63.61 43.96
CA ASN A 5 56.74 64.66 44.78
C ASN A 5 56.41 66.06 44.25
N GLY A 6 56.46 66.27 42.93
CA GLY A 6 56.03 67.50 42.30
C GLY A 6 54.54 67.79 42.53
N PHE A 7 53.69 66.77 42.50
CA PHE A 7 52.27 66.91 42.82
C PHE A 7 52.03 67.29 44.30
N VAL A 8 52.72 66.63 45.23
CA VAL A 8 52.69 66.93 46.67
C VAL A 8 53.14 68.36 46.94
N GLN A 9 54.19 68.85 46.28
CA GLN A 9 54.64 70.24 46.38
C GLN A 9 53.58 71.22 45.86
N VAL A 10 52.91 70.91 44.76
CA VAL A 10 51.81 71.72 44.23
C VAL A 10 50.64 71.75 45.21
N VAL A 11 50.27 70.61 45.81
CA VAL A 11 49.22 70.52 46.85
C VAL A 11 49.60 71.36 48.07
N GLN A 12 50.82 71.21 48.59
CA GLN A 12 51.32 71.99 49.73
C GLN A 12 51.25 73.50 49.48
N LYS A 13 51.70 73.94 48.30
CA LYS A 13 51.66 75.34 47.90
C LYS A 13 50.24 75.86 47.70
N THR A 14 49.38 75.09 47.03
CA THR A 14 48.02 75.50 46.66
C THR A 14 47.12 75.59 47.89
N PHE A 15 47.24 74.64 48.82
CA PHE A 15 46.41 74.57 50.03
C PHE A 15 47.12 75.14 51.27
N SER A 16 48.28 75.79 51.11
CA SER A 16 49.06 76.43 52.19
C SER A 16 49.38 75.49 53.37
N VAL A 17 49.67 74.22 53.07
CA VAL A 17 50.08 73.24 54.08
C VAL A 17 51.51 73.53 54.49
N LEU A 18 51.74 73.81 55.78
CA LEU A 18 53.07 74.14 56.31
C LEU A 18 54.02 72.95 56.16
N SER A 19 55.31 73.21 55.91
CA SER A 19 56.32 72.16 55.69
C SER A 19 56.57 71.24 56.89
N ASN A 20 56.05 71.59 58.07
CA ASN A 20 56.08 70.77 59.29
C ASN A 20 54.76 70.01 59.56
N GLU A 21 53.71 70.22 58.76
CA GLU A 21 52.43 69.49 58.89
C GLU A 21 52.46 68.17 58.10
N THR A 22 52.10 67.07 58.77
CA THR A 22 51.96 65.77 58.13
C THR A 22 50.55 65.61 57.57
N PHE A 23 50.48 65.28 56.28
CA PHE A 23 49.24 64.94 55.59
C PHE A 23 49.42 63.68 54.73
N VAL A 24 48.29 63.10 54.36
CA VAL A 24 48.20 62.00 53.41
C VAL A 24 47.23 62.37 52.31
N LEU A 25 47.57 61.98 51.08
CA LEU A 25 46.64 61.96 49.96
C LEU A 25 46.03 60.57 49.89
N THR A 26 44.70 60.48 49.88
CA THR A 26 44.01 59.20 49.70
C THR A 26 43.02 59.26 48.55
N THR A 27 42.69 58.12 47.97
CA THR A 27 41.47 57.99 47.16
C THR A 27 40.22 58.18 48.03
N THR A 28 39.05 58.25 47.40
CA THR A 28 37.75 58.26 48.09
C THR A 28 37.54 57.02 48.97
N ASP A 29 38.15 55.87 48.61
CA ASP A 29 38.22 54.61 49.38
C ASP A 29 39.28 54.60 50.51
N ARG A 30 39.92 55.74 50.80
CA ARG A 30 40.97 55.88 51.84
C ARG A 30 42.27 55.12 51.56
N ILE A 31 42.53 54.75 50.31
CA ILE A 31 43.81 54.16 49.90
C ILE A 31 44.84 55.27 49.79
N ILE A 32 45.92 55.20 50.55
CA ILE A 32 47.02 56.17 50.50
C ILE A 32 47.66 56.13 49.11
N VAL A 33 47.78 57.30 48.48
CA VAL A 33 48.50 57.51 47.22
C VAL A 33 49.97 57.77 47.56
N ASP A 34 50.82 56.86 47.12
CA ASP A 34 52.28 56.95 47.15
C ASP A 34 52.82 57.10 45.70
N ALA A 35 54.13 57.18 45.53
CA ALA A 35 54.76 57.34 44.22
C ALA A 35 54.32 56.24 43.22
N ASP A 36 54.23 54.98 43.66
CA ASP A 36 53.87 53.85 42.80
C ASP A 36 52.38 53.87 42.37
N LYS A 37 51.51 54.38 43.24
CA LYS A 37 50.07 54.49 42.95
C LYS A 37 49.73 55.76 42.20
N PHE A 38 50.51 56.83 42.37
CA PHE A 38 50.28 58.10 41.69
C PHE A 38 50.29 57.93 40.16
N ASP A 39 51.26 57.16 39.63
CA ASP A 39 51.34 56.84 38.20
C ASP A 39 50.19 55.97 37.68
N LYS A 40 49.43 55.34 38.59
CA LYS A 40 48.26 54.49 38.27
C LYS A 40 46.94 55.23 38.43
N LEU A 41 46.94 56.46 38.94
CA LEU A 41 45.72 57.26 39.06
C LEU A 41 45.15 57.56 37.67
N LYS A 42 43.84 57.44 37.56
CA LYS A 42 43.13 57.76 36.32
C LYS A 42 42.77 59.25 36.31
N ASP A 43 42.73 59.83 35.11
CA ASP A 43 42.19 61.17 34.94
C ASP A 43 40.74 61.26 35.48
N GLY A 44 40.41 62.37 36.15
CA GLY A 44 39.13 62.54 36.86
C GLY A 44 39.03 61.85 38.23
N THR A 45 40.11 61.24 38.76
CA THR A 45 40.08 60.65 40.12
C THR A 45 40.00 61.74 41.19
N THR A 46 39.01 61.64 42.08
CA THR A 46 38.92 62.50 43.26
C THR A 46 39.85 62.02 44.36
N LEU A 47 40.66 62.93 44.92
CA LEU A 47 41.57 62.65 46.03
C LEU A 47 41.18 63.45 47.28
N TYR A 48 41.35 62.85 48.46
CA TYR A 48 41.22 63.51 49.74
C TYR A 48 42.58 63.94 50.27
N LEU A 49 42.64 65.18 50.75
CA LEU A 49 43.75 65.69 51.55
C LEU A 49 43.37 65.54 53.04
N LEU A 50 44.05 64.66 53.77
CA LEU A 50 43.72 64.31 55.15
C LEU A 50 44.95 64.38 56.04
N ARG A 51 44.76 64.58 57.35
CA ARG A 51 45.83 64.47 58.37
C ARG A 51 46.26 63.03 58.61
N LYS A 52 45.33 62.08 58.50
CA LYS A 52 45.58 60.63 58.63
C LYS A 52 44.61 59.83 57.75
N PRO A 53 44.96 58.62 57.29
CA PRO A 53 44.15 57.86 56.32
C PRO A 53 42.70 57.65 56.78
N ASN A 54 42.54 57.30 58.07
CA ASN A 54 41.26 57.01 58.69
C ASN A 54 40.61 58.23 59.36
N GLN A 55 40.95 59.45 58.92
CA GLN A 55 40.32 60.66 59.43
C GLN A 55 38.82 60.67 59.09
N VAL A 56 37.96 60.87 60.09
CA VAL A 56 36.52 61.08 59.87
C VAL A 56 36.33 62.33 59.01
N LEU A 57 35.52 62.23 57.94
CA LEU A 57 35.25 63.39 57.10
C LEU A 57 34.46 64.42 57.92
N PRO A 58 34.95 65.66 58.05
CA PRO A 58 34.24 66.70 58.81
C PRO A 58 33.04 67.27 58.04
N ALA A 59 32.97 67.03 56.73
CA ALA A 59 31.88 67.46 55.84
C ALA A 59 31.67 66.43 54.71
N SER A 60 30.48 66.43 54.14
CA SER A 60 30.18 65.65 52.93
C SER A 60 30.98 66.18 51.74
N ILE A 61 31.41 65.27 50.87
CA ILE A 61 32.18 65.58 49.65
C ILE A 61 31.41 65.02 48.45
N GLU A 62 31.37 65.78 47.37
CA GLU A 62 30.81 65.35 46.09
C GLU A 62 31.92 64.75 45.24
N GLU A 63 31.72 63.52 44.76
CA GLU A 63 32.60 62.86 43.81
C GLU A 63 31.99 62.96 42.40
N GLU A 64 32.74 63.55 41.48
CA GLU A 64 32.31 63.62 40.08
C GLU A 64 32.45 62.25 39.41
N ILE A 65 31.34 61.76 38.83
CA ILE A 65 31.31 60.47 38.11
C ILE A 65 30.73 60.62 36.71
N ASN A 66 31.28 59.86 35.76
CA ASN A 66 30.80 59.76 34.39
C ASN A 66 30.17 58.38 34.15
N PHE A 67 28.84 58.30 34.02
CA PHE A 67 28.08 57.06 33.78
C PHE A 67 27.56 56.97 32.34
N ILE A 68 28.47 57.09 31.38
CA ILE A 68 28.14 56.98 29.95
C ILE A 68 27.64 55.55 29.68
N PRO A 69 26.46 55.36 29.03
CA PRO A 69 25.98 54.02 28.70
C PRO A 69 27.01 53.24 27.90
N HIS A 70 27.31 52.00 28.26
CA HIS A 70 28.21 51.16 27.47
C HIS A 70 27.69 50.99 26.04
N TYR A 71 28.54 50.93 25.03
CA TYR A 71 28.12 50.79 23.62
C TYR A 71 27.34 49.50 23.33
N ASN A 72 27.42 48.50 24.23
CA ASN A 72 26.52 47.33 24.26
C ASN A 72 25.04 47.72 24.28
N THR A 73 24.70 48.90 24.81
CA THR A 73 23.35 49.48 24.72
C THR A 73 22.83 49.53 23.27
N LEU A 74 23.72 49.68 22.28
CA LEU A 74 23.40 49.59 20.86
C LEU A 74 23.65 48.18 20.31
N ILE A 75 24.87 47.64 20.47
CA ILE A 75 25.27 46.42 19.74
C ILE A 75 24.64 45.13 20.28
N GLU A 76 24.18 45.11 21.53
CA GLU A 76 23.45 43.98 22.13
C GLU A 76 21.95 44.26 22.28
N SER A 77 21.48 45.40 21.75
CA SER A 77 20.09 45.85 21.87
C SER A 77 19.04 44.89 21.31
N GLY A 78 19.44 43.97 20.42
CA GLY A 78 18.57 42.99 19.78
C GLY A 78 18.84 41.54 20.20
N THR A 79 19.80 41.27 21.09
CA THR A 79 20.22 39.90 21.43
C THR A 79 19.10 39.12 22.13
N ASP A 80 18.49 39.71 23.15
CA ASP A 80 17.45 39.03 23.98
C ASP A 80 16.02 39.50 23.68
N GLU A 81 15.85 40.49 22.81
CA GLU A 81 14.54 41.09 22.47
C GLU A 81 13.71 40.26 21.49
N TYR A 82 14.38 39.34 20.78
CA TYR A 82 13.79 38.46 19.78
C TYR A 82 13.91 37.00 20.21
N PHE A 83 13.61 36.69 21.47
CA PHE A 83 13.64 35.33 21.99
C PHE A 83 12.27 34.88 22.47
N ILE A 84 11.71 33.86 21.80
CA ILE A 84 10.61 33.04 22.34
C ILE A 84 10.95 31.58 22.06
N GLU A 85 10.96 30.78 23.12
CA GLU A 85 11.26 29.36 23.07
C GLU A 85 10.37 28.64 22.03
N GLY A 86 11.01 27.97 21.07
CA GLY A 86 10.32 27.23 20.00
C GLY A 86 9.80 28.05 18.82
N GLN A 87 10.03 29.38 18.75
CA GLN A 87 9.58 30.23 17.64
C GLN A 87 10.74 31.01 16.99
N LYS A 88 10.74 31.06 15.64
CA LYS A 88 11.75 31.78 14.86
C LYS A 88 11.40 33.27 14.79
N SER A 89 12.25 34.13 15.32
CA SER A 89 11.96 35.56 15.55
C SER A 89 12.53 36.52 14.50
N LEU A 90 13.43 36.04 13.63
CA LEU A 90 14.07 36.83 12.57
C LEU A 90 13.09 37.61 11.66
N PRO A 91 11.90 37.07 11.30
CA PRO A 91 10.92 37.82 10.52
C PRO A 91 10.40 39.06 11.26
N SER A 92 10.35 39.03 12.60
CA SER A 92 9.99 40.20 13.41
C SER A 92 11.06 41.29 13.34
N ALA A 93 12.35 40.92 13.33
CA ALA A 93 13.45 41.87 13.16
C ALA A 93 13.42 42.52 11.77
N LEU A 94 13.23 41.73 10.71
CA LEU A 94 13.02 42.27 9.35
C LEU A 94 11.80 43.20 9.30
N ALA A 95 10.71 42.83 9.98
CA ALA A 95 9.52 43.65 10.04
C ALA A 95 9.80 45.04 10.67
N GLN A 96 10.65 45.17 11.69
CA GLN A 96 11.00 46.49 12.24
C GLN A 96 11.68 47.43 11.22
N LEU A 97 12.42 46.88 10.26
CA LEU A 97 13.01 47.66 9.17
C LEU A 97 11.94 48.05 8.14
N VAL A 98 11.04 47.12 7.80
CA VAL A 98 9.90 47.40 6.91
C VAL A 98 8.94 48.42 7.52
N ASP A 99 8.73 48.44 8.85
CA ASP A 99 7.94 49.47 9.55
C ASP A 99 8.49 50.89 9.28
N ASN A 100 9.82 51.03 9.31
CA ASN A 100 10.48 52.31 9.05
C ASN A 100 10.33 52.71 7.57
N ALA A 101 10.48 51.76 6.65
CA ALA A 101 10.28 51.97 5.23
C ALA A 101 8.81 52.33 4.89
N LEU A 102 7.84 51.71 5.55
CA LEU A 102 6.42 52.08 5.45
C LEU A 102 6.22 53.52 5.92
N SER A 103 6.79 53.90 7.06
CA SER A 103 6.71 55.26 7.58
C SER A 103 7.34 56.28 6.62
N ALA A 104 8.50 55.96 6.04
CA ALA A 104 9.24 56.83 5.13
C ALA A 104 8.54 57.01 3.77
N THR A 105 7.79 56.00 3.32
CA THR A 105 7.05 56.01 2.03
C THR A 105 5.61 56.50 2.16
N ALA A 106 5.14 56.83 3.37
CA ALA A 106 3.74 57.15 3.65
C ALA A 106 3.18 58.34 2.83
N LYS A 107 4.04 59.31 2.49
CA LYS A 107 3.67 60.51 1.70
C LYS A 107 4.02 60.39 0.21
N ASN A 108 4.42 59.21 -0.27
CA ASN A 108 4.74 59.03 -1.68
C ASN A 108 3.46 59.17 -2.52
N THR A 109 3.57 59.89 -3.64
CA THR A 109 2.48 60.05 -4.61
C THR A 109 2.39 58.91 -5.61
N GLY A 110 3.48 58.15 -5.81
CA GLY A 110 3.54 56.97 -6.67
C GLY A 110 3.67 55.66 -5.87
N VAL A 111 4.18 54.62 -6.53
CA VAL A 111 4.41 53.30 -5.91
C VAL A 111 5.31 53.41 -4.68
N ARG A 112 4.91 52.75 -3.59
CA ARG A 112 5.70 52.61 -2.36
C ARG A 112 6.50 51.32 -2.47
N SER A 113 7.75 51.44 -2.90
CA SER A 113 8.65 50.31 -3.13
C SER A 113 9.50 50.06 -1.90
N ILE A 114 9.42 48.84 -1.37
CA ILE A 114 10.24 48.36 -0.25
C ILE A 114 10.89 47.05 -0.70
N GLU A 115 12.21 47.00 -0.72
CA GLU A 115 12.96 45.84 -1.16
C GLU A 115 13.74 45.24 0.00
N ILE A 116 13.70 43.92 0.15
CA ILE A 116 14.51 43.15 1.08
C ILE A 116 15.42 42.25 0.26
N ARG A 117 16.72 42.56 0.21
CA ARG A 117 17.70 41.85 -0.61
C ARG A 117 18.67 41.06 0.27
N MET A 118 18.69 39.75 0.08
CA MET A 118 19.63 38.84 0.73
C MET A 118 20.79 38.56 -0.23
N LEU A 119 21.93 39.16 0.03
CA LEU A 119 23.14 39.04 -0.80
C LEU A 119 24.05 37.98 -0.19
N PHE A 120 23.80 36.70 -0.48
CA PHE A 120 24.53 35.56 0.10
C PHE A 120 25.42 34.81 -0.90
N ASP A 121 25.64 35.42 -2.06
CA ASP A 121 26.64 34.98 -3.01
C ASP A 121 28.02 35.50 -2.61
N LYS A 122 28.86 34.60 -2.09
CA LYS A 122 30.22 34.93 -1.65
C LYS A 122 31.11 35.45 -2.79
N THR A 123 30.75 35.23 -4.06
CA THR A 123 31.49 35.79 -5.20
C THR A 123 31.26 37.29 -5.38
N CYS A 124 30.12 37.81 -4.87
CA CYS A 124 29.75 39.22 -4.93
C CYS A 124 30.20 40.01 -3.69
N GLY A 125 30.93 39.38 -2.75
CA GLY A 125 31.43 40.02 -1.53
C GLY A 125 30.94 39.36 -0.24
N LYS A 126 31.01 40.11 0.87
CA LYS A 126 30.53 39.65 2.19
C LYS A 126 29.01 39.49 2.18
N SER A 127 28.52 38.49 2.91
CA SER A 127 27.09 38.28 3.08
C SER A 127 26.41 39.50 3.72
N ALA A 128 25.32 39.97 3.12
CA ALA A 128 24.61 41.16 3.55
C ALA A 128 23.09 41.00 3.44
N VAL A 129 22.38 41.68 4.34
CA VAL A 129 20.92 41.90 4.25
C VAL A 129 20.70 43.38 3.98
N VAL A 130 19.98 43.71 2.91
CA VAL A 130 19.69 45.10 2.53
C VAL A 130 18.20 45.34 2.58
N VAL A 131 17.76 46.37 3.30
CA VAL A 131 16.39 46.90 3.22
C VAL A 131 16.43 48.26 2.54
N LEU A 132 15.76 48.40 1.40
CA LEU A 132 15.83 49.56 0.53
C LEU A 132 14.43 50.09 0.25
N ASP A 133 14.20 51.36 0.49
CA ASP A 133 12.93 52.03 0.18
C ASP A 133 13.11 53.26 -0.70
N ASN A 134 12.03 53.64 -1.40
CA ASN A 134 11.95 54.89 -2.17
C ASN A 134 11.22 56.01 -1.40
N GLY A 135 11.34 56.02 -0.07
CA GLY A 135 10.69 57.00 0.80
C GLY A 135 11.35 58.36 0.77
N CYS A 136 10.98 59.21 1.73
CA CYS A 136 11.44 60.61 1.81
C CYS A 136 12.95 60.79 2.06
N GLY A 137 13.67 59.72 2.43
CA GLY A 137 15.07 59.80 2.87
C GLY A 137 15.24 60.53 4.20
N MET A 138 16.50 60.70 4.62
CA MET A 138 16.88 61.44 5.82
C MET A 138 17.96 62.46 5.48
N THR A 139 17.84 63.67 6.02
CA THR A 139 18.96 64.63 6.07
C THR A 139 20.07 64.14 7.00
N SER A 140 21.27 64.72 6.90
CA SER A 140 22.38 64.45 7.84
C SER A 140 21.95 64.54 9.32
N LYS A 141 21.12 65.53 9.69
CA LYS A 141 20.60 65.65 11.07
C LYS A 141 19.62 64.54 11.44
N GLN A 142 18.72 64.17 10.53
CA GLN A 142 17.79 63.05 10.77
C GLN A 142 18.52 61.71 10.87
N LEU A 143 19.58 61.52 10.08
CA LEU A 143 20.45 60.35 10.17
C LEU A 143 21.21 60.31 11.51
N ASN A 144 21.73 61.45 11.98
CA ASN A 144 22.30 61.57 13.32
C ASN A 144 21.25 61.23 14.41
N ASN A 145 20.03 61.77 14.29
CA ASN A 145 18.95 61.46 15.23
C ASN A 145 18.60 59.97 15.24
N TRP A 146 18.70 59.28 14.10
CA TRP A 146 18.52 57.82 14.05
C TRP A 146 19.59 57.08 14.85
N ALA A 147 20.83 57.57 14.91
CA ALA A 147 21.90 56.91 15.66
C ALA A 147 21.73 57.00 17.20
N ILE A 148 20.99 58.01 17.68
CA ILE A 148 20.74 58.21 19.11
C ILE A 148 19.72 57.19 19.61
N TYR A 149 20.14 56.30 20.51
CA TYR A 149 19.27 55.28 21.08
C TYR A 149 18.15 55.89 21.93
N ARG A 150 16.92 55.35 21.81
CA ARG A 150 15.69 55.87 22.45
C ARG A 150 15.27 57.29 22.06
N LEU A 151 15.88 57.88 21.03
CA LEU A 151 15.37 59.14 20.46
C LEU A 151 14.15 58.83 19.56
N SER A 152 12.97 59.21 20.05
CA SER A 152 11.69 58.90 19.41
C SER A 152 11.10 60.10 18.67
N LYS A 153 9.99 59.87 17.96
CA LYS A 153 9.19 60.94 17.36
C LYS A 153 8.62 61.93 18.39
N PHE A 154 8.51 61.53 19.66
CA PHE A 154 8.00 62.36 20.76
C PHE A 154 9.07 63.24 21.40
N THR A 155 10.36 62.85 21.32
CA THR A 155 11.47 63.51 22.04
C THR A 155 12.43 64.27 21.13
N ARG A 156 12.40 64.04 19.82
CA ARG A 156 13.24 64.79 18.86
C ARG A 156 12.79 66.26 18.75
N LYS A 157 13.71 67.21 18.91
CA LYS A 157 13.46 68.66 18.71
C LYS A 157 13.72 69.07 17.26
N SER A 158 12.81 69.83 16.64
CA SER A 158 13.03 70.55 15.37
C SER A 158 13.76 71.86 15.68
N PHE A 159 14.93 72.09 15.09
CA PHE A 159 15.81 73.19 15.47
C PHE A 159 15.78 74.31 14.43
N TRP A 160 14.68 75.07 14.33
CA TRP A 160 14.70 76.44 13.81
C TRP A 160 13.46 77.20 14.27
N GLY A 161 13.65 78.38 14.88
CA GLY A 161 12.58 79.29 15.31
C GLY A 161 11.89 80.02 14.15
N SER A 162 11.37 79.29 13.17
CA SER A 162 10.66 79.86 12.01
C SER A 162 9.44 79.01 11.62
N SER A 163 8.25 79.48 11.99
CA SER A 163 6.90 78.95 11.69
C SER A 163 6.55 77.55 12.23
N GLU A 164 5.40 77.45 12.88
CA GLU A 164 4.91 76.32 13.69
C GLU A 164 4.51 75.05 12.91
N ARG A 165 5.28 74.56 11.92
CA ARG A 165 4.79 73.48 11.03
C ARG A 165 5.51 72.12 11.02
N GLU A 166 6.59 71.89 11.77
CA GLU A 166 7.29 70.57 11.73
C GLU A 166 7.49 69.90 13.09
N GLY A 167 6.49 69.97 13.98
CA GLY A 167 6.33 69.00 15.09
C GLY A 167 5.81 67.64 14.58
N TYR A 168 6.02 66.55 15.34
CA TYR A 168 5.30 65.30 15.05
C TYR A 168 3.79 65.56 15.09
N THR A 169 3.12 65.31 13.97
CA THR A 169 1.67 65.39 13.85
C THR A 169 1.14 63.97 13.82
N ARG A 170 0.28 63.63 14.80
CA ARG A 170 -0.37 62.32 14.82
C ARG A 170 -1.27 62.19 13.60
N PRO A 171 -1.24 61.07 12.86
CA PRO A 171 -2.08 60.91 11.68
C PRO A 171 -3.57 60.88 12.06
N GLU A 172 -4.41 61.34 11.15
CA GLU A 172 -5.86 61.24 11.29
C GLU A 172 -6.31 59.77 11.42
N PRO A 173 -7.39 59.49 12.16
CA PRO A 173 -7.93 58.14 12.27
C PRO A 173 -8.34 57.58 10.90
N VAL A 174 -7.78 56.43 10.53
CA VAL A 174 -8.10 55.69 9.31
C VAL A 174 -8.61 54.29 9.64
N ARG A 175 -9.42 53.69 8.76
CA ARG A 175 -9.95 52.32 8.94
C ARG A 175 -8.79 51.33 9.13
N CYS A 176 -8.97 50.38 10.06
CA CYS A 176 -7.96 49.41 10.49
C CYS A 176 -6.62 50.01 11.00
N SER A 177 -6.58 51.33 11.25
CA SER A 177 -5.37 52.07 11.61
C SER A 177 -4.20 51.86 10.63
N LEU A 178 -4.49 51.71 9.32
CA LEU A 178 -3.49 51.63 8.25
C LEU A 178 -2.84 52.99 7.95
N ASN A 179 -2.26 53.62 8.97
CA ASN A 179 -1.74 54.98 8.94
C ASN A 179 -0.25 55.08 8.56
N SER A 180 0.45 53.95 8.41
CA SER A 180 1.91 53.87 8.24
C SER A 180 2.72 54.54 9.36
N ASP A 181 2.12 54.86 10.51
CA ASP A 181 2.78 55.49 11.66
C ASP A 181 3.07 54.45 12.75
N ILE A 182 4.01 53.56 12.44
CA ILE A 182 4.32 52.37 13.24
C ILE A 182 5.51 52.62 14.19
N SER A 183 6.21 53.75 14.06
CA SER A 183 7.35 54.09 14.92
C SER A 183 6.89 54.64 16.28
N TYR A 184 7.54 54.22 17.38
CA TYR A 184 7.15 54.65 18.73
C TYR A 184 8.35 54.87 19.67
N PHE A 185 9.25 53.88 19.81
CA PHE A 185 10.26 53.85 20.87
C PHE A 185 11.62 54.47 20.52
N GLY A 186 11.94 54.64 19.23
CA GLY A 186 13.27 55.11 18.80
C GLY A 186 14.39 54.05 18.87
N VAL A 187 14.05 52.76 19.03
CA VAL A 187 15.05 51.67 19.17
C VAL A 187 14.97 50.60 18.08
N GLY A 188 13.78 50.29 17.55
CA GLY A 188 13.51 49.07 16.77
C GLY A 188 14.43 48.84 15.56
N GLY A 189 14.76 49.89 14.80
CA GLY A 189 15.69 49.75 13.66
C GLY A 189 17.12 49.37 14.06
N LYS A 190 17.59 49.82 15.24
CA LYS A 190 18.92 49.45 15.77
C LYS A 190 18.90 48.02 16.29
N GLN A 191 17.87 47.67 17.06
CA GLN A 191 17.65 46.31 17.58
C GLN A 191 17.63 45.29 16.44
N ALA A 192 16.88 45.58 15.36
CA ALA A 192 16.83 44.70 14.20
C ALA A 192 18.19 44.55 13.51
N ALA A 193 18.90 45.66 13.28
CA ALA A 193 20.18 45.63 12.60
C ALA A 193 21.24 44.82 13.37
N PHE A 194 21.35 45.04 14.69
CA PHE A 194 22.31 44.35 15.55
C PHE A 194 21.87 42.94 15.99
N HIS A 195 20.58 42.61 15.82
CA HIS A 195 20.12 41.21 15.88
C HIS A 195 20.52 40.44 14.62
N ILE A 196 20.37 41.05 13.43
CA ILE A 196 20.64 40.39 12.15
C ILE A 196 22.16 40.20 11.91
N GLY A 197 22.97 41.21 12.23
CA GLY A 197 24.43 41.19 12.05
C GLY A 197 25.16 42.10 13.03
N ASN A 198 26.45 42.35 12.81
CA ASN A 198 27.30 43.12 13.74
C ASN A 198 27.63 44.56 13.26
N SER A 199 27.18 44.91 12.05
CA SER A 199 27.47 46.20 11.42
C SER A 199 26.32 46.65 10.53
N VAL A 200 25.96 47.92 10.64
CA VAL A 200 24.92 48.56 9.84
C VAL A 200 25.45 49.81 9.17
N ARG A 201 25.27 49.87 7.85
CA ARG A 201 25.55 51.03 7.02
C ARG A 201 24.23 51.60 6.52
N MET A 202 23.93 52.81 6.96
CA MET A 202 22.78 53.59 6.52
C MET A 202 23.21 54.47 5.36
N ILE A 203 22.54 54.36 4.21
CA ILE A 203 22.78 55.19 3.03
C ILE A 203 21.45 55.85 2.69
N THR A 204 21.38 57.17 2.64
CA THR A 204 20.09 57.86 2.49
C THR A 204 20.23 59.17 1.74
N LYS A 205 19.22 59.49 0.93
CA LYS A 205 19.14 60.73 0.16
C LYS A 205 17.71 61.27 0.22
N PRO A 206 17.50 62.48 0.77
CA PRO A 206 16.21 63.13 0.69
C PRO A 206 15.99 63.78 -0.68
N ARG A 207 14.73 63.93 -1.10
CA ARG A 207 14.34 64.38 -2.46
C ARG A 207 15.01 65.70 -2.87
N ASN A 208 15.10 66.64 -1.94
CA ASN A 208 15.63 67.98 -2.20
C ASN A 208 17.13 68.13 -1.88
N SER A 209 17.84 67.03 -1.59
CA SER A 209 19.30 67.06 -1.37
C SER A 209 20.04 66.56 -2.61
N PRO A 210 21.12 67.26 -3.04
CA PRO A 210 22.04 66.73 -4.05
C PRO A 210 22.94 65.62 -3.48
N ASP A 211 23.09 65.58 -2.15
CA ASP A 211 24.03 64.72 -1.45
C ASP A 211 23.35 63.48 -0.87
N VAL A 212 24.08 62.36 -0.94
CA VAL A 212 23.82 61.12 -0.21
C VAL A 212 24.55 61.21 1.13
N HIS A 213 23.83 60.90 2.21
CA HIS A 213 24.37 60.84 3.57
C HIS A 213 24.58 59.39 3.97
N GLU A 214 25.75 59.09 4.52
CA GLU A 214 26.14 57.73 4.86
C GLU A 214 26.72 57.66 6.27
N LEU A 215 26.21 56.72 7.07
CA LEU A 215 26.67 56.47 8.44
C LEU A 215 26.87 54.98 8.65
N VAL A 216 27.99 54.61 9.26
CA VAL A 216 28.29 53.23 9.67
C VAL A 216 28.29 53.17 11.19
N LEU A 217 27.60 52.19 11.75
CA LEU A 217 27.73 51.79 13.14
C LEU A 217 28.09 50.31 13.16
N SER A 218 29.21 49.95 13.78
CA SER A 218 29.69 48.56 13.81
C SER A 218 30.34 48.20 15.12
N LYS A 219 30.20 46.93 15.52
CA LYS A 219 30.85 46.37 16.71
C LYS A 219 32.36 46.61 16.69
N ASP A 220 33.02 46.31 15.57
CA ASP A 220 34.47 46.48 15.39
C ASP A 220 34.91 47.95 15.60
N GLU A 221 34.10 48.93 15.18
CA GLU A 221 34.42 50.35 15.38
C GLU A 221 34.26 50.79 16.83
N PHE A 222 33.23 50.30 17.53
CA PHE A 222 33.07 50.57 18.97
C PHE A 222 34.22 49.96 19.79
N GLU A 223 34.55 48.69 19.54
CA GLU A 223 35.67 48.00 20.20
C GLU A 223 37.01 48.69 19.93
N LYS A 224 37.22 49.17 18.69
CA LYS A 224 38.42 49.94 18.32
C LYS A 224 38.49 51.26 19.09
N LYS A 225 37.40 52.02 19.16
CA LYS A 225 37.35 53.30 19.90
C LYS A 225 37.58 53.12 21.38
N GLU A 226 36.97 52.09 21.97
CA GLU A 226 37.21 51.71 23.37
C GLU A 226 38.68 51.39 23.63
N LYS A 227 39.29 50.52 22.79
CA LYS A 227 40.71 50.17 22.90
C LYS A 227 41.64 51.38 22.76
N ASN A 228 41.27 52.33 21.91
CA ASN A 228 42.01 53.57 21.69
C ASN A 228 41.72 54.68 22.71
N LYS A 229 40.81 54.47 23.67
CA LYS A 229 40.31 55.49 24.62
C LYS A 229 39.72 56.73 23.92
N GLU A 230 39.08 56.52 22.78
CA GLU A 230 38.31 57.54 22.05
C GLU A 230 36.86 57.60 22.57
N ASP A 231 36.15 58.69 22.29
CA ASP A 231 34.70 58.78 22.58
C ASP A 231 33.93 57.79 21.70
N VAL A 232 33.40 56.73 22.33
CA VAL A 232 32.71 55.63 21.66
C VAL A 232 31.46 56.06 20.89
N TYR A 233 30.80 57.16 21.28
CA TYR A 233 29.59 57.67 20.58
C TYR A 233 29.89 58.79 19.58
N LYS A 234 31.16 59.15 19.39
CA LYS A 234 31.57 60.13 18.39
C LYS A 234 31.86 59.45 17.06
N GLY A 235 31.25 59.92 15.97
CA GLY A 235 31.44 59.39 14.62
C GLY A 235 31.33 60.48 13.56
N THR A 236 31.43 60.10 12.29
CA THR A 236 31.28 61.01 11.15
C THR A 236 30.23 60.51 10.17
N ILE A 237 29.45 61.42 9.62
CA ILE A 237 28.55 61.14 8.49
C ILE A 237 29.30 61.53 7.22
N LEU A 238 29.46 60.57 6.31
CA LEU A 238 30.02 60.82 5.00
C LEU A 238 28.93 61.42 4.10
N ASN A 239 29.14 62.67 3.67
CA ASN A 239 28.30 63.31 2.67
C ASN A 239 29.01 63.18 1.31
N ARG A 240 28.33 62.57 0.33
CA ARG A 240 28.92 62.33 -1.00
C ARG A 240 27.90 62.60 -2.11
N LYS A 241 28.41 62.89 -3.31
CA LYS A 241 27.61 62.82 -4.53
C LYS A 241 27.28 61.37 -4.87
N VAL A 242 26.29 61.19 -5.75
CA VAL A 242 25.95 59.87 -6.30
C VAL A 242 27.13 59.35 -7.16
N TYR A 243 27.62 58.14 -6.89
CA TYR A 243 28.80 57.51 -7.55
C TYR A 243 28.45 56.17 -8.25
N LEU A 244 29.33 55.62 -9.08
CA LEU A 244 29.05 54.51 -10.04
C LEU A 244 29.56 53.10 -9.61
N GLN A 245 29.27 52.60 -8.39
CA GLN A 245 29.52 51.17 -8.01
C GLN A 245 28.21 50.41 -7.77
N ASP A 246 28.10 49.09 -7.93
CA ASP A 246 26.82 48.39 -8.24
C ASP A 246 25.54 48.74 -7.44
N ILE A 247 25.54 48.79 -6.09
CA ILE A 247 24.37 49.29 -5.32
C ILE A 247 24.21 50.82 -5.50
N ILE A 248 25.33 51.51 -5.60
CA ILE A 248 25.46 52.96 -5.83
C ILE A 248 25.02 53.35 -7.26
N LYS A 249 25.15 52.46 -8.27
CA LYS A 249 24.71 52.69 -9.65
C LYS A 249 23.20 52.87 -9.72
N GLU A 250 22.45 52.13 -8.91
CA GLU A 250 21.01 52.26 -8.81
C GLU A 250 20.57 53.58 -8.16
N GLU A 251 21.45 54.27 -7.41
CA GLU A 251 21.15 55.56 -6.78
C GLU A 251 20.89 56.66 -7.82
N THR A 252 21.55 56.60 -8.99
CA THR A 252 21.41 57.62 -10.06
C THR A 252 19.98 57.77 -10.58
N ARG A 253 19.15 56.73 -10.42
CA ARG A 253 17.75 56.70 -10.89
C ARG A 253 16.75 57.05 -9.79
N LYS A 254 17.20 57.36 -8.56
CA LYS A 254 16.33 57.55 -7.39
C LYS A 254 16.40 58.99 -6.88
N GLU A 255 15.28 59.70 -6.94
CA GLU A 255 15.16 61.06 -6.39
C GLU A 255 15.39 61.08 -4.87
N SER A 256 14.80 60.11 -4.16
CA SER A 256 14.97 59.89 -2.72
C SER A 256 14.95 58.41 -2.38
N PHE A 257 15.71 58.02 -1.36
CA PHE A 257 15.76 56.63 -0.89
C PHE A 257 16.40 56.52 0.49
N THR A 258 16.20 55.37 1.14
CA THR A 258 17.02 54.90 2.26
C THR A 258 17.38 53.44 2.04
N ALA A 259 18.65 53.10 2.21
CA ALA A 259 19.17 51.74 2.21
C ALA A 259 19.80 51.43 3.57
N VAL A 260 19.31 50.38 4.22
CA VAL A 260 19.87 49.80 5.44
C VAL A 260 20.66 48.56 5.03
N VAL A 261 21.99 48.65 5.05
CA VAL A 261 22.89 47.56 4.65
C VAL A 261 23.49 46.94 5.90
N ILE A 262 23.07 45.71 6.23
CA ILE A 262 23.53 44.96 7.39
C ILE A 262 24.56 43.93 6.96
N THR A 263 25.72 43.94 7.59
CA THR A 263 26.85 43.03 7.31
C THR A 263 27.27 42.30 8.58
N GLY A 264 28.12 41.27 8.43
CA GLY A 264 28.43 40.34 9.53
C GLY A 264 27.20 39.60 10.02
N VAL A 265 26.34 39.19 9.08
CA VAL A 265 25.07 38.50 9.33
C VAL A 265 25.35 37.17 10.02
N CYS A 266 24.61 36.86 11.10
CA CYS A 266 24.75 35.60 11.82
C CYS A 266 24.62 34.38 10.87
N PRO A 267 25.54 33.39 10.91
CA PRO A 267 25.48 32.22 10.04
C PRO A 267 24.15 31.44 10.14
N ASP A 268 23.58 31.33 11.34
CA ASP A 268 22.29 30.67 11.55
C ASP A 268 21.13 31.41 10.90
N HIS A 269 21.18 32.75 10.91
CA HIS A 269 20.22 33.58 10.18
C HIS A 269 20.34 33.40 8.66
N ILE A 270 21.57 33.32 8.13
CA ILE A 270 21.79 33.03 6.70
C ILE A 270 21.19 31.69 6.32
N LYS A 271 21.45 30.65 7.13
CA LYS A 271 20.91 29.31 6.91
C LYS A 271 19.37 29.32 6.91
N TYR A 272 18.76 29.91 7.94
CA TYR A 272 17.30 30.03 8.03
C TYR A 272 16.69 30.77 6.83
N LEU A 273 17.27 31.92 6.43
CA LEU A 273 16.75 32.73 5.33
C LEU A 273 16.82 32.01 3.97
N LYS A 274 17.78 31.08 3.82
CA LYS A 274 17.93 30.24 2.61
C LYS A 274 17.00 29.04 2.60
N ASP A 275 17.00 28.27 3.68
CA ASP A 275 16.34 26.97 3.76
C ASP A 275 14.81 27.15 3.84
N ASP A 276 14.35 28.17 4.58
CA ASP A 276 12.94 28.41 4.88
C ASP A 276 12.35 29.60 4.10
N PHE A 277 12.85 29.89 2.89
CA PHE A 277 12.50 31.09 2.10
C PHE A 277 10.99 31.36 1.99
N HIS A 278 10.21 30.31 1.70
CA HIS A 278 8.76 30.42 1.60
C HIS A 278 8.10 30.72 2.95
N GLU A 279 8.57 30.11 4.03
CA GLU A 279 7.95 30.23 5.35
C GLU A 279 8.06 31.65 5.91
N TRP A 280 9.28 32.22 5.91
CA TRP A 280 9.47 33.55 6.49
C TRP A 280 8.88 34.67 5.61
N THR A 281 8.86 34.49 4.28
CA THR A 281 8.17 35.43 3.38
C THR A 281 6.66 35.37 3.57
N ARG A 282 6.08 34.18 3.79
CA ARG A 282 4.68 34.04 4.19
C ARG A 282 4.37 34.72 5.52
N GLN A 283 5.26 34.60 6.51
CA GLN A 283 5.11 35.31 7.79
C GLN A 283 5.14 36.83 7.63
N LEU A 284 6.04 37.37 6.80
CA LEU A 284 6.03 38.82 6.49
C LEU A 284 4.77 39.24 5.74
N ALA A 285 4.29 38.45 4.78
CA ALA A 285 3.04 38.71 4.09
C ALA A 285 1.85 38.72 5.06
N HIS A 286 1.83 37.80 6.03
CA HIS A 286 0.84 37.75 7.09
C HIS A 286 0.91 39.01 7.99
N ILE A 287 2.12 39.42 8.38
CA ILE A 287 2.32 40.63 9.21
C ILE A 287 1.78 41.89 8.53
N TYR A 288 2.02 42.01 7.22
CA TYR A 288 1.66 43.19 6.43
C TYR A 288 0.42 43.01 5.56
N HIS A 289 -0.40 42.00 5.83
CA HIS A 289 -1.53 41.61 4.97
C HIS A 289 -2.39 42.81 4.57
N TYR A 290 -2.85 43.59 5.55
CA TYR A 290 -3.74 44.73 5.33
C TYR A 290 -3.02 45.95 4.72
N TYR A 291 -1.71 46.09 4.89
CA TYR A 291 -0.93 47.10 4.14
C TYR A 291 -0.79 46.72 2.67
N ILE A 292 -0.56 45.44 2.37
CA ILE A 292 -0.38 44.96 1.01
C ILE A 292 -1.73 44.97 0.27
N HIS A 293 -2.80 44.44 0.87
CA HIS A 293 -4.07 44.19 0.19
C HIS A 293 -5.15 45.26 0.45
N GLY A 294 -4.91 46.17 1.39
CA GLY A 294 -5.85 47.22 1.80
C GLY A 294 -6.77 46.79 2.95
N VAL A 295 -7.70 47.67 3.32
CA VAL A 295 -8.59 47.51 4.49
C VAL A 295 -9.45 46.24 4.44
N ASP A 296 -9.83 45.79 3.25
CA ASP A 296 -10.67 44.60 3.07
C ASP A 296 -9.82 43.31 2.89
N GLY A 297 -8.50 43.42 2.92
CA GLY A 297 -7.58 42.30 2.71
C GLY A 297 -7.68 41.63 1.33
N ASN A 298 -7.14 40.42 1.21
CA ASN A 298 -6.95 39.73 -0.08
C ASN A 298 -8.18 38.91 -0.53
N HIS A 299 -9.13 39.53 -1.22
CA HIS A 299 -10.32 38.87 -1.80
C HIS A 299 -10.06 38.33 -3.23
N LYS A 300 -10.30 37.04 -3.47
CA LYS A 300 -10.11 36.38 -4.79
C LYS A 300 -11.05 36.86 -5.90
N MET A 301 -12.28 37.26 -5.55
CA MET A 301 -13.31 37.69 -6.52
C MET A 301 -13.10 39.12 -7.03
N ASP A 302 -12.23 39.89 -6.39
CA ASP A 302 -12.16 41.36 -6.53
C ASP A 302 -10.98 41.83 -7.41
N GLN A 303 -10.42 40.93 -8.22
CA GLN A 303 -9.33 41.27 -9.14
C GLN A 303 -9.80 42.04 -10.38
N SER A 304 -11.12 42.15 -10.60
CA SER A 304 -11.71 42.82 -11.77
C SER A 304 -12.18 44.26 -11.52
N GLN A 305 -12.31 44.70 -10.26
CA GLN A 305 -12.75 46.06 -9.92
C GLN A 305 -12.13 46.53 -8.59
N LYS A 306 -10.95 47.17 -8.62
CA LYS A 306 -10.55 48.07 -7.51
C LYS A 306 -10.21 49.44 -8.05
N SER A 307 -10.92 50.44 -7.52
CA SER A 307 -10.67 51.85 -7.74
C SER A 307 -9.28 52.25 -7.23
N ASP A 308 -8.49 52.84 -8.12
CA ASP A 308 -7.09 53.30 -8.05
C ASP A 308 -6.78 54.44 -7.05
N ALA A 309 -7.41 54.50 -5.88
CA ALA A 309 -7.30 55.68 -5.02
C ALA A 309 -6.14 55.68 -3.99
N SER A 310 -5.46 54.54 -3.74
CA SER A 310 -4.33 54.50 -2.77
C SER A 310 -3.02 54.01 -3.40
N PRO A 311 -1.86 54.62 -3.05
CA PRO A 311 -0.58 54.26 -3.64
C PRO A 311 -0.21 52.82 -3.31
N LYS A 312 -0.05 52.01 -4.36
CA LYS A 312 0.29 50.58 -4.27
C LYS A 312 1.58 50.37 -3.47
N ILE A 313 1.50 49.56 -2.41
CA ILE A 313 2.66 49.10 -1.63
C ILE A 313 3.18 47.81 -2.28
N ASP A 314 4.45 47.83 -2.68
CA ASP A 314 5.15 46.67 -3.21
C ASP A 314 6.33 46.35 -2.29
N ILE A 315 6.21 45.20 -1.59
CA ILE A 315 7.28 44.65 -0.75
C ILE A 315 7.91 43.48 -1.51
N LEU A 316 9.11 43.72 -2.04
CA LEU A 316 9.82 42.76 -2.87
C LEU A 316 10.96 42.10 -2.11
N VAL A 317 10.94 40.77 -2.04
CA VAL A 317 12.01 39.98 -1.44
C VAL A 317 12.87 39.36 -2.53
N THR A 318 14.19 39.50 -2.42
CA THR A 318 15.16 38.85 -3.31
C THR A 318 16.23 38.11 -2.51
N LEU A 319 16.62 36.93 -2.97
CA LEU A 319 17.68 36.12 -2.39
C LEU A 319 18.61 35.65 -3.50
N ARG A 320 19.86 36.11 -3.43
CA ARG A 320 20.92 35.79 -4.38
C ARG A 320 21.91 34.81 -3.77
N GLU A 321 22.07 33.67 -4.42
CA GLU A 321 22.97 32.60 -4.00
C GLU A 321 24.01 32.26 -5.07
N LYS A 322 25.01 31.46 -4.69
CA LYS A 322 26.01 30.98 -5.63
C LYS A 322 25.33 30.09 -6.70
N PRO A 323 25.69 30.22 -7.99
CA PRO A 323 25.23 29.30 -9.03
C PRO A 323 25.49 27.82 -8.66
N PRO A 324 24.58 26.88 -8.98
CA PRO A 324 23.45 26.99 -9.91
C PRO A 324 22.10 27.43 -9.27
N ALA A 325 22.06 27.71 -7.96
CA ALA A 325 20.80 27.95 -7.21
C ALA A 325 20.00 29.20 -7.65
N GLY A 326 20.56 30.08 -8.49
CA GLY A 326 19.86 31.19 -9.13
C GLY A 326 19.44 32.34 -8.20
N LEU A 327 18.72 33.32 -8.75
CA LEU A 327 18.07 34.41 -8.03
C LEU A 327 16.65 33.96 -7.65
N ARG A 328 16.33 33.94 -6.35
CA ARG A 328 14.95 33.75 -5.86
C ARG A 328 14.32 35.11 -5.60
N GLN A 329 13.12 35.33 -6.12
CA GLN A 329 12.38 36.58 -5.96
C GLN A 329 10.93 36.29 -5.60
N LYS A 330 10.36 37.08 -4.70
CA LYS A 330 8.96 36.97 -4.30
C LYS A 330 8.42 38.35 -3.92
N ASN A 331 7.37 38.82 -4.59
CA ASN A 331 6.59 39.95 -4.08
C ASN A 331 5.61 39.39 -3.03
N LEU A 332 5.54 40.02 -1.84
CA LEU A 332 4.69 39.53 -0.75
C LEU A 332 3.20 39.52 -1.11
N ARG A 333 2.76 40.35 -2.08
CA ARG A 333 1.39 40.34 -2.63
C ARG A 333 1.03 39.02 -3.33
N GLU A 334 2.02 38.27 -3.80
CA GLU A 334 1.83 36.99 -4.49
C GLU A 334 1.72 35.81 -3.52
N VAL A 335 1.85 36.04 -2.21
CA VAL A 335 1.59 35.01 -1.20
C VAL A 335 0.07 34.84 -1.09
N GLN A 336 -0.41 33.60 -1.23
CA GLN A 336 -1.84 33.28 -1.26
C GLN A 336 -2.27 32.32 -0.15
N ASP A 337 -1.32 31.86 0.66
CA ASP A 337 -1.50 30.88 1.73
C ASP A 337 -1.19 31.45 3.12
N ASP A 338 -1.00 32.76 3.25
CA ASP A 338 -0.98 33.41 4.57
C ASP A 338 -2.34 33.29 5.26
N LEU A 339 -2.35 33.25 6.59
CA LEU A 339 -3.56 32.92 7.35
C LEU A 339 -4.69 33.92 7.10
N GLN A 340 -4.40 35.21 6.94
CA GLN A 340 -5.42 36.22 6.67
C GLN A 340 -6.03 36.04 5.28
N THR A 341 -5.22 35.76 4.23
CA THR A 341 -5.75 35.38 2.91
C THR A 341 -6.66 34.15 2.99
N LEU A 342 -6.27 33.13 3.77
CA LEU A 342 -7.07 31.92 3.96
C LEU A 342 -8.38 32.19 4.70
N TYR A 343 -8.36 32.97 5.79
CA TYR A 343 -9.56 33.33 6.55
C TYR A 343 -10.54 34.15 5.72
N ILE A 344 -10.05 35.15 4.98
CA ILE A 344 -10.89 36.03 4.15
C ILE A 344 -11.53 35.23 3.01
N ASN A 345 -10.74 34.47 2.25
CA ASN A 345 -11.28 33.74 1.10
C ASN A 345 -12.11 32.51 1.45
N SER A 346 -12.11 32.08 2.71
CA SER A 346 -12.99 31.01 3.21
C SER A 346 -14.18 31.53 4.00
N ALA A 347 -14.23 32.83 4.31
CA ALA A 347 -15.36 33.47 4.94
C ALA A 347 -16.58 33.47 3.99
N VAL A 348 -17.74 33.18 4.56
CA VAL A 348 -19.03 33.18 3.86
C VAL A 348 -19.88 34.40 4.23
N ASP A 349 -19.61 34.96 5.40
CA ASP A 349 -20.17 36.20 5.93
C ASP A 349 -19.22 36.75 7.00
N THR A 350 -19.37 38.03 7.37
CA THR A 350 -18.52 38.70 8.37
C THR A 350 -19.34 39.41 9.44
N PHE A 351 -18.83 39.44 10.67
CA PHE A 351 -19.40 40.20 11.77
C PHE A 351 -18.41 41.27 12.24
N GLU A 352 -18.72 42.54 11.97
CA GLU A 352 -17.91 43.68 12.40
C GLU A 352 -18.42 44.27 13.73
N PHE A 353 -17.50 44.60 14.63
CA PHE A 353 -17.80 45.25 15.90
C PHE A 353 -16.72 46.26 16.28
N LYS A 354 -17.04 47.11 17.25
CA LYS A 354 -16.14 48.10 17.83
C LYS A 354 -16.17 47.98 19.35
N ALA A 355 -15.00 47.92 19.99
CA ALA A 355 -14.86 47.97 21.44
C ALA A 355 -14.32 49.34 21.85
N THR A 356 -14.97 49.98 22.82
CA THR A 356 -14.57 51.27 23.40
C THR A 356 -14.21 51.07 24.87
N THR A 357 -12.98 51.41 25.26
CA THR A 357 -12.46 51.30 26.63
C THR A 357 -12.65 52.62 27.39
N SER A 358 -12.58 52.56 28.72
CA SER A 358 -12.81 53.73 29.61
C SER A 358 -11.80 54.87 29.45
N ASP A 359 -10.58 54.58 28.97
CA ASP A 359 -9.54 55.56 28.63
C ASP A 359 -9.70 56.17 27.21
N GLY A 360 -10.85 55.95 26.57
CA GLY A 360 -11.15 56.43 25.22
C GLY A 360 -10.41 55.69 24.11
N GLY A 361 -9.82 54.52 24.41
CA GLY A 361 -9.35 53.57 23.41
C GLY A 361 -10.52 53.03 22.60
N SER A 362 -10.34 52.92 21.29
CA SER A 362 -11.37 52.43 20.37
C SER A 362 -10.70 51.48 19.39
N LEU A 363 -11.19 50.25 19.29
CA LEU A 363 -10.69 49.25 18.35
C LEU A 363 -11.83 48.61 17.58
N SER A 364 -11.56 48.20 16.36
CA SER A 364 -12.52 47.46 15.51
C SER A 364 -12.11 46.01 15.42
N GLY A 365 -13.09 45.11 15.40
CA GLY A 365 -12.88 43.69 15.16
C GLY A 365 -13.80 43.15 14.08
N THR A 366 -13.34 42.11 13.39
CA THR A 366 -14.09 41.42 12.33
C THR A 366 -13.96 39.92 12.55
N MET A 367 -15.03 39.16 12.35
CA MET A 367 -15.04 37.68 12.41
C MET A 367 -15.25 37.02 11.05
N ASN A 368 -14.48 35.96 10.75
CA ASN A 368 -14.41 35.16 9.51
C ASN A 368 -14.48 33.65 9.82
N ARG A 369 -14.25 32.70 8.88
CA ARG A 369 -14.50 31.24 9.06
C ARG A 369 -13.31 30.40 9.61
N ALA A 370 -13.66 29.31 10.31
CA ALA A 370 -12.96 28.09 10.79
C ALA A 370 -11.52 28.16 11.34
N ARG A 371 -11.36 27.78 12.62
CA ARG A 371 -10.15 27.99 13.44
C ARG A 371 -9.49 26.71 13.99
N GLY A 372 -10.21 25.58 14.02
CA GLY A 372 -9.77 24.41 14.77
C GLY A 372 -9.60 24.74 16.26
N LYS A 373 -8.48 24.36 16.87
CA LYS A 373 -8.15 24.61 18.30
C LYS A 373 -7.41 25.94 18.57
N ARG A 374 -7.19 26.81 17.56
CA ARG A 374 -6.42 28.07 17.72
C ARG A 374 -7.23 29.14 18.46
N ASP A 375 -6.63 30.27 18.80
CA ASP A 375 -7.32 31.45 19.36
C ASP A 375 -8.07 32.25 18.28
N ILE A 376 -9.18 32.92 18.65
CA ILE A 376 -10.13 33.50 17.66
C ILE A 376 -9.45 34.70 17.04
N PHE A 377 -8.94 35.61 17.87
CA PHE A 377 -8.53 36.93 17.42
C PHE A 377 -7.02 37.04 17.26
N GLU A 378 -6.57 37.33 16.04
CA GLU A 378 -5.24 37.88 15.79
C GLU A 378 -5.25 39.41 16.00
N CYS A 379 -4.22 39.96 16.63
CA CYS A 379 -4.20 41.36 17.04
C CYS A 379 -3.26 42.20 16.17
N PHE A 380 -3.78 43.27 15.58
CA PHE A 380 -3.08 44.23 14.75
C PHE A 380 -2.92 45.57 15.46
N TRP A 381 -1.74 46.18 15.32
CA TRP A 381 -1.38 47.48 15.88
C TRP A 381 -0.88 48.40 14.78
N ASN A 382 -1.55 49.54 14.59
CA ASN A 382 -1.29 50.45 13.47
C ASN A 382 -1.19 49.70 12.12
N GLY A 383 -2.14 48.78 11.89
CA GLY A 383 -2.29 48.07 10.62
C GLY A 383 -1.40 46.85 10.38
N ARG A 384 -0.43 46.56 11.25
CA ARG A 384 0.43 45.36 11.16
C ARG A 384 0.17 44.35 12.29
N LEU A 385 0.44 43.07 12.04
CA LEU A 385 0.25 42.01 13.04
C LEU A 385 1.25 42.14 14.20
N ILE A 386 0.75 41.85 15.41
CA ILE A 386 1.55 41.59 16.62
C ILE A 386 1.51 40.08 16.87
N PRO A 387 2.56 39.33 16.50
CA PRO A 387 2.49 37.88 16.26
C PRO A 387 2.23 37.03 17.50
N TYR A 388 2.55 37.51 18.71
CA TYR A 388 2.46 36.73 19.94
C TYR A 388 1.38 37.25 20.90
N THR A 389 0.40 37.97 20.38
CA THR A 389 -0.81 38.31 21.12
C THR A 389 -2.02 37.86 20.32
N THR A 390 -2.67 36.83 20.84
CA THR A 390 -3.96 36.34 20.38
C THR A 390 -4.96 36.37 21.53
N ILE A 391 -6.25 36.51 21.22
CA ILE A 391 -7.32 36.40 22.22
C ILE A 391 -8.17 35.18 21.87
N SER A 392 -8.27 34.26 22.82
CA SER A 392 -8.95 32.97 22.64
C SER A 392 -10.44 33.16 22.34
N GLU A 393 -11.17 33.88 23.18
CA GLU A 393 -12.59 34.21 23.04
C GLU A 393 -13.02 35.34 23.99
N PHE A 394 -14.13 36.02 23.69
CA PHE A 394 -14.83 36.91 24.61
C PHE A 394 -16.11 36.24 25.15
N ASP A 395 -16.61 36.70 26.30
CA ASP A 395 -17.79 36.11 26.94
C ASP A 395 -19.03 36.11 26.04
N TRP A 396 -19.19 37.15 25.21
CA TRP A 396 -20.32 37.31 24.32
C TRP A 396 -20.28 36.41 23.07
N CYS A 397 -19.12 35.83 22.73
CA CYS A 397 -18.96 34.89 21.61
C CYS A 397 -18.61 33.48 22.07
N ARG A 398 -18.75 33.19 23.37
CA ARG A 398 -18.58 31.86 23.96
C ARG A 398 -19.87 31.05 23.85
N TRP A 399 -19.75 29.71 23.76
CA TRP A 399 -20.91 28.82 23.77
C TRP A 399 -21.70 28.94 25.09
N PRO A 400 -23.00 29.28 25.06
CA PRO A 400 -23.83 29.33 26.26
C PRO A 400 -24.29 27.92 26.68
N ASN A 401 -24.41 27.69 28.00
CA ASN A 401 -24.84 26.41 28.58
C ASN A 401 -26.23 25.91 28.08
N LYS A 402 -27.05 26.80 27.52
CA LYS A 402 -28.35 26.50 26.89
C LYS A 402 -28.42 27.24 25.55
N SER A 403 -27.95 26.61 24.48
CA SER A 403 -27.95 27.14 23.12
C SER A 403 -28.76 26.22 22.19
N THR A 404 -29.56 26.79 21.30
CA THR A 404 -30.18 26.07 20.17
C THR A 404 -29.18 25.77 19.06
N LEU A 405 -28.08 26.53 18.98
CA LEU A 405 -27.01 26.32 18.01
C LEU A 405 -26.06 25.20 18.43
N PRO A 406 -25.68 24.29 17.52
CA PRO A 406 -24.68 23.27 17.77
C PRO A 406 -23.35 23.86 18.25
N LEU A 407 -22.70 23.21 19.20
CA LEU A 407 -21.38 23.60 19.74
C LEU A 407 -20.36 23.85 18.62
N GLU A 408 -20.44 23.07 17.53
CA GLU A 408 -19.54 23.18 16.38
C GLU A 408 -19.55 24.57 15.73
N CYS A 409 -20.65 25.32 15.78
CA CYS A 409 -20.73 26.67 15.21
C CYS A 409 -19.71 27.62 15.87
N PHE A 410 -19.45 27.43 17.16
CA PHE A 410 -18.51 28.25 17.93
C PHE A 410 -17.03 27.93 17.65
N SER A 411 -16.76 26.88 16.86
CA SER A 411 -15.43 26.53 16.36
C SER A 411 -15.19 26.99 14.91
N ARG A 412 -16.24 27.52 14.27
CA ARG A 412 -16.28 27.85 12.83
C ARG A 412 -16.04 29.31 12.53
N PHE A 413 -15.62 30.11 13.51
CA PHE A 413 -15.19 31.47 13.25
C PHE A 413 -13.77 31.77 13.75
N SER A 414 -13.10 32.68 13.05
CA SER A 414 -11.84 33.34 13.38
C SER A 414 -12.10 34.83 13.44
N GLY A 415 -11.13 35.64 13.87
CA GLY A 415 -11.29 37.08 13.88
C GLY A 415 -9.98 37.85 13.95
N VAL A 416 -10.09 39.15 13.76
CA VAL A 416 -8.99 40.11 13.86
C VAL A 416 -9.41 41.31 14.71
N LEU A 417 -8.45 41.90 15.44
CA LEU A 417 -8.63 43.12 16.21
C LEU A 417 -7.65 44.18 15.72
N PHE A 418 -8.14 45.36 15.36
CA PHE A 418 -7.31 46.48 14.91
C PHE A 418 -7.25 47.58 15.96
N THR A 419 -6.04 47.88 16.42
CA THR A 419 -5.74 48.91 17.40
C THR A 419 -4.81 49.97 16.82
N ASN A 420 -4.71 51.10 17.52
CA ASN A 420 -3.73 52.16 17.27
C ASN A 420 -2.79 52.31 18.47
N ASP A 421 -1.99 53.36 18.44
CA ASP A 421 -1.03 53.73 19.47
C ASP A 421 -1.63 54.07 20.87
N LYS A 422 -2.96 54.05 21.06
CA LYS A 422 -3.58 54.07 22.40
C LYS A 422 -3.39 52.76 23.16
N PHE A 423 -3.19 51.65 22.46
CA PHE A 423 -2.87 50.35 23.06
C PHE A 423 -1.37 50.13 22.99
N ARG A 424 -0.75 49.79 24.13
CA ARG A 424 0.70 49.68 24.24
C ARG A 424 1.18 48.31 23.80
N VAL A 425 2.27 48.30 23.04
CA VAL A 425 3.06 47.12 22.69
C VAL A 425 4.43 47.20 23.34
N ASN A 426 5.16 46.08 23.40
CA ASN A 426 6.56 46.09 23.84
C ASN A 426 7.49 46.70 22.76
N ALA A 427 8.75 46.97 23.11
CA ALA A 427 9.71 47.62 22.21
C ALA A 427 9.95 46.83 20.90
N SER A 428 10.02 45.50 20.99
CA SER A 428 10.16 44.60 19.83
C SER A 428 8.88 44.44 19.00
N LYS A 429 7.74 45.01 19.43
CA LYS A 429 6.40 44.92 18.78
C LYS A 429 5.94 43.48 18.53
N GLN A 430 6.27 42.60 19.45
CA GLN A 430 5.92 41.19 19.38
C GLN A 430 4.73 40.84 20.27
N LYS A 431 4.48 41.62 21.33
CA LYS A 431 3.37 41.46 22.26
C LYS A 431 2.71 42.79 22.62
N PHE A 432 1.40 42.77 22.84
CA PHE A 432 0.70 43.82 23.58
C PHE A 432 0.97 43.69 25.08
N MET A 433 0.96 44.83 25.78
CA MET A 433 1.21 44.87 27.23
C MET A 433 -0.05 44.56 28.03
N ASP A 434 -1.19 45.14 27.65
CA ASP A 434 -2.42 45.16 28.46
C ASP A 434 -3.72 45.06 27.61
N LEU A 435 -3.63 44.64 26.34
CA LEU A 435 -4.77 44.63 25.40
C LEU A 435 -5.96 43.79 25.92
N GLU A 436 -5.72 42.52 26.24
CA GLU A 436 -6.78 41.61 26.68
C GLU A 436 -7.36 42.05 28.05
N LEU A 437 -6.50 42.50 28.97
CA LEU A 437 -6.92 43.01 30.27
C LEU A 437 -7.84 44.22 30.15
N LYS A 438 -7.52 45.16 29.25
CA LYS A 438 -8.40 46.30 28.94
C LYS A 438 -9.70 45.85 28.29
N LEU A 439 -9.65 44.90 27.35
CA LEU A 439 -10.83 44.42 26.64
C LEU A 439 -11.81 43.63 27.51
N ARG A 440 -11.32 42.95 28.55
CA ARG A 440 -12.13 42.22 29.54
C ARG A 440 -12.59 43.09 30.72
N HIS A 441 -12.19 44.37 30.76
CA HIS A 441 -12.62 45.27 31.82
C HIS A 441 -14.13 45.53 31.74
N LYS A 442 -14.78 45.69 32.90
CA LYS A 442 -16.25 45.86 32.99
C LYS A 442 -16.78 47.09 32.26
N ASP A 443 -15.94 48.12 32.17
CA ASP A 443 -16.28 49.39 31.50
C ASP A 443 -16.02 49.37 29.98
N THR A 444 -15.56 48.24 29.43
CA THR A 444 -15.36 48.12 27.99
C THR A 444 -16.67 47.75 27.31
N HIS A 445 -17.09 48.61 26.38
CA HIS A 445 -18.35 48.45 25.66
C HIS A 445 -18.12 47.95 24.25
N PHE A 446 -18.72 46.81 23.91
CA PHE A 446 -18.70 46.25 22.57
C PHE A 446 -19.98 46.62 21.81
N THR A 447 -19.82 47.10 20.58
CA THR A 447 -20.91 47.59 19.74
C THR A 447 -20.81 47.01 18.32
N PRO A 448 -21.87 46.38 17.78
CA PRO A 448 -21.84 45.87 16.41
C PRO A 448 -21.86 47.03 15.38
N VAL A 449 -21.17 46.85 14.27
CA VAL A 449 -21.09 47.82 13.17
C VAL A 449 -21.97 47.33 12.01
N PHE A 450 -23.28 47.57 12.09
CA PHE A 450 -24.20 47.37 10.95
C PHE A 450 -24.50 48.71 10.28
N ASN A 451 -24.73 48.68 8.95
CA ASN A 451 -25.06 49.81 8.06
C ASN A 451 -25.43 51.11 8.80
N VAL A 452 -24.60 52.13 8.55
CA VAL A 452 -24.35 53.40 9.25
C VAL A 452 -25.57 54.27 9.63
N GLN A 453 -26.81 53.83 9.38
CA GLN A 453 -28.00 54.63 9.60
C GLN A 453 -28.86 54.28 10.82
N LYS A 454 -28.66 53.17 11.55
CA LYS A 454 -29.51 52.84 12.73
C LYS A 454 -28.83 52.07 13.89
N ALA A 455 -27.60 52.40 14.26
CA ALA A 455 -26.98 51.84 15.47
C ALA A 455 -27.42 52.63 16.73
N SER A 456 -28.51 52.20 17.39
CA SER A 456 -28.88 52.74 18.71
C SER A 456 -27.87 52.27 19.77
N LYS A 457 -27.48 53.15 20.70
CA LYS A 457 -26.51 52.92 21.79
C LYS A 457 -26.85 51.79 22.79
N ASN A 458 -27.98 51.08 22.64
CA ASN A 458 -28.52 50.12 23.62
C ASN A 458 -28.80 48.71 23.05
N ARG A 459 -27.92 48.13 22.23
CA ARG A 459 -28.08 46.74 21.76
C ARG A 459 -27.07 45.80 22.39
N ASN A 460 -27.54 44.68 22.92
CA ASN A 460 -26.71 43.63 23.51
C ASN A 460 -25.94 42.89 22.39
N ILE A 461 -24.61 43.04 22.35
CA ILE A 461 -23.76 42.41 21.33
C ILE A 461 -23.90 40.88 21.30
N GLN A 462 -24.11 40.23 22.46
CA GLN A 462 -24.26 38.79 22.53
C GLN A 462 -25.50 38.34 21.74
N LYS A 463 -26.61 39.08 21.84
CA LYS A 463 -27.83 38.75 21.11
C LYS A 463 -27.64 38.87 19.59
N GLU A 464 -27.04 39.96 19.14
CA GLU A 464 -26.78 40.22 17.72
C GLU A 464 -25.78 39.20 17.14
N PHE A 465 -24.73 38.86 17.90
CA PHE A 465 -23.77 37.82 17.52
C PHE A 465 -24.45 36.45 17.39
N MET A 466 -25.29 36.05 18.36
CA MET A 466 -26.01 34.79 18.31
C MET A 466 -26.96 34.71 17.11
N GLN A 467 -27.67 35.80 16.80
CA GLN A 467 -28.55 35.88 15.63
C GLN A 467 -27.76 35.81 14.32
N TRP A 468 -26.62 36.49 14.24
CA TRP A 468 -25.72 36.38 13.09
C TRP A 468 -25.20 34.96 12.92
N LEU A 469 -24.75 34.31 14.00
CA LEU A 469 -24.24 32.94 13.94
C LEU A 469 -25.34 31.93 13.55
N GLU A 470 -26.57 32.13 14.01
CA GLU A 470 -27.74 31.32 13.61
C GLU A 470 -28.09 31.48 12.13
N LYS A 471 -28.07 32.73 11.63
CA LYS A 471 -28.21 33.01 10.20
C LYS A 471 -27.10 32.34 9.39
N CYS A 472 -25.85 32.44 9.84
CA CYS A 472 -24.72 31.80 9.17
C CYS A 472 -24.86 30.27 9.13
N HIS A 473 -25.25 29.68 10.25
CA HIS A 473 -25.47 28.25 10.37
C HIS A 473 -26.58 27.76 9.42
N SER A 474 -27.71 28.48 9.37
CA SER A 474 -28.85 28.11 8.54
C SER A 474 -28.63 28.35 7.03
N GLN A 475 -27.86 29.37 6.64
CA GLN A 475 -27.70 29.77 5.24
C GLN A 475 -26.47 29.19 4.55
N PHE A 476 -25.35 29.02 5.27
CA PHE A 476 -24.05 28.73 4.64
C PHE A 476 -23.43 27.40 5.03
N ASP A 477 -23.80 26.84 6.19
CA ASP A 477 -23.38 25.47 6.46
C ASP A 477 -24.08 24.55 5.47
N LYS A 478 -23.27 23.87 4.65
CA LYS A 478 -23.74 22.80 3.78
C LYS A 478 -24.10 21.60 4.65
N GLN A 479 -25.26 21.70 5.27
CA GLN A 479 -25.78 20.69 6.18
C GLN A 479 -26.29 19.52 5.35
N VAL A 480 -25.87 18.32 5.73
CA VAL A 480 -26.52 17.08 5.33
C VAL A 480 -27.79 16.99 6.15
N LYS A 481 -28.95 16.99 5.51
CA LYS A 481 -30.21 16.72 6.17
C LYS A 481 -30.42 15.22 6.20
N PHE A 482 -30.31 14.60 7.36
CA PHE A 482 -30.61 13.20 7.57
C PHE A 482 -32.12 12.99 7.65
N LEU A 483 -32.61 12.01 6.91
CA LEU A 483 -34.03 11.72 6.72
C LEU A 483 -34.34 10.27 7.04
N GLY A 484 -35.53 10.04 7.61
CA GLY A 484 -36.04 8.69 7.86
C GLY A 484 -35.17 7.92 8.85
N TYR A 485 -35.06 8.46 10.06
CA TYR A 485 -34.46 7.79 11.21
C TYR A 485 -35.08 6.41 11.41
N SER A 486 -34.24 5.41 11.68
CA SER A 486 -34.65 4.03 11.91
C SER A 486 -34.44 3.59 13.35
N LYS A 487 -33.20 3.67 13.84
CA LYS A 487 -32.80 3.22 15.17
C LYS A 487 -31.42 3.75 15.54
N THR A 488 -31.07 3.68 16.82
CA THR A 488 -29.72 3.88 17.31
C THR A 488 -29.02 2.53 17.47
N VAL A 489 -27.77 2.43 17.01
CA VAL A 489 -26.97 1.20 17.04
C VAL A 489 -25.62 1.41 17.72
N THR A 490 -25.04 0.32 18.19
CA THR A 490 -23.62 0.25 18.59
C THR A 490 -22.82 -0.31 17.43
N ARG A 491 -21.79 0.41 17.01
CA ARG A 491 -20.93 0.03 15.89
C ARG A 491 -19.74 -0.77 16.36
N THR A 492 -19.65 -2.01 15.90
CA THR A 492 -18.57 -2.96 16.23
C THR A 492 -17.40 -2.88 15.24
N ASP A 493 -17.56 -2.18 14.12
CA ASP A 493 -16.55 -1.96 13.08
C ASP A 493 -15.55 -0.85 13.42
N VAL A 494 -15.82 -0.05 14.46
CA VAL A 494 -14.94 1.01 14.97
C VAL A 494 -14.13 0.50 16.18
N PRO A 495 -12.82 0.84 16.30
CA PRO A 495 -11.98 0.39 17.41
C PRO A 495 -12.55 0.77 18.78
N THR A 496 -12.43 -0.12 19.77
CA THR A 496 -12.98 0.00 21.15
C THR A 496 -12.53 1.23 21.92
N LYS A 497 -11.47 1.93 21.47
CA LYS A 497 -10.99 3.20 22.05
C LYS A 497 -11.62 4.45 21.40
N LYS A 498 -12.60 4.30 20.51
CA LYS A 498 -13.32 5.37 19.81
C LYS A 498 -14.83 5.26 20.04
N LEU A 499 -15.54 6.32 19.67
CA LEU A 499 -16.99 6.54 19.70
C LEU A 499 -17.83 5.35 19.14
N GLN A 500 -17.98 4.24 19.87
CA GLN A 500 -18.72 3.05 19.41
C GLN A 500 -20.25 3.20 19.53
N HIS A 501 -20.71 4.07 20.42
CA HIS A 501 -22.11 4.34 20.69
C HIS A 501 -22.26 5.79 21.21
N PRO A 502 -23.38 6.48 20.96
CA PRO A 502 -24.52 6.11 20.11
C PRO A 502 -24.34 6.50 18.63
N TRP A 503 -24.87 5.67 17.71
CA TRP A 503 -24.96 6.00 16.28
C TRP A 503 -26.40 5.88 15.78
N ALA A 504 -27.00 7.00 15.38
CA ALA A 504 -28.30 7.04 14.74
C ALA A 504 -28.21 6.59 13.26
N VAL A 505 -29.13 5.73 12.84
CA VAL A 505 -29.21 5.16 11.49
C VAL A 505 -30.34 5.81 10.70
N PHE A 506 -30.04 6.24 9.48
CA PHE A 506 -30.97 6.92 8.58
C PHE A 506 -31.04 6.23 7.23
N SER A 507 -32.22 6.32 6.60
CA SER A 507 -32.51 5.72 5.29
C SER A 507 -32.20 6.64 4.11
N ALA A 508 -32.13 7.96 4.33
CA ALA A 508 -31.81 8.93 3.29
C ALA A 508 -31.09 10.16 3.84
N ILE A 509 -30.45 10.90 2.94
CA ILE A 509 -29.92 12.23 3.20
C ILE A 509 -30.29 13.20 2.06
N GLU A 510 -30.48 14.47 2.40
CA GLU A 510 -30.50 15.58 1.45
C GLU A 510 -29.15 16.30 1.56
N LEU A 511 -28.40 16.33 0.46
CA LEU A 511 -27.08 16.95 0.39
C LEU A 511 -27.03 17.84 -0.85
N ASP A 512 -26.83 19.15 -0.64
CA ASP A 512 -26.76 20.17 -1.70
C ASP A 512 -27.97 20.10 -2.67
N GLY A 513 -29.18 19.90 -2.14
CA GLY A 513 -30.43 19.82 -2.91
C GLY A 513 -30.65 18.50 -3.68
N LYS A 514 -29.74 17.52 -3.57
CA LYS A 514 -29.93 16.16 -4.07
C LYS A 514 -30.25 15.20 -2.93
N THR A 515 -31.26 14.37 -3.13
CA THR A 515 -31.60 13.30 -2.18
C THR A 515 -30.86 12.02 -2.55
N TYR A 516 -30.16 11.45 -1.59
CA TYR A 516 -29.55 10.12 -1.68
C TYR A 516 -30.27 9.19 -0.70
N LYS A 517 -30.74 8.04 -1.17
CA LYS A 517 -31.46 7.06 -0.36
C LYS A 517 -30.75 5.70 -0.36
N ALA A 518 -31.08 4.88 0.63
CA ALA A 518 -30.75 3.46 0.62
C ALA A 518 -31.17 2.84 -0.72
N GLY A 519 -30.20 2.20 -1.38
CA GLY A 519 -30.34 1.60 -2.69
C GLY A 519 -29.78 2.42 -3.86
N ASP A 520 -29.44 3.69 -3.66
CA ASP A 520 -28.87 4.52 -4.73
C ASP A 520 -27.41 4.16 -5.03
N LEU A 521 -27.00 4.39 -6.27
CA LEU A 521 -25.61 4.20 -6.70
C LEU A 521 -24.78 5.45 -6.44
N VAL A 522 -23.64 5.28 -5.77
CA VAL A 522 -22.70 6.35 -5.46
C VAL A 522 -21.28 5.99 -5.88
N LYS A 523 -20.51 7.04 -6.19
CA LYS A 523 -19.07 6.98 -6.41
C LYS A 523 -18.39 7.75 -5.30
N SER A 524 -17.28 7.24 -4.78
CA SER A 524 -16.46 7.99 -3.84
C SER A 524 -15.47 8.93 -4.54
N GLN A 525 -15.07 9.99 -3.86
CA GLN A 525 -14.01 10.91 -4.27
C GLN A 525 -12.93 10.95 -3.20
N ARG A 526 -11.67 11.15 -3.62
CA ARG A 526 -10.53 11.32 -2.71
C ARG A 526 -10.41 10.17 -1.69
N THR A 527 -10.69 8.95 -2.12
CA THR A 527 -10.40 7.70 -1.41
C THR A 527 -9.42 6.88 -2.26
N GLN A 528 -8.58 6.06 -1.62
CA GLN A 528 -7.76 5.08 -2.32
C GLN A 528 -8.07 3.68 -1.76
N PRO A 529 -8.58 2.74 -2.59
CA PRO A 529 -9.10 2.95 -3.95
C PRO A 529 -10.37 3.83 -3.99
N ILE A 530 -10.78 4.23 -5.20
CA ILE A 530 -12.09 4.82 -5.46
C ILE A 530 -13.15 3.70 -5.42
N TYR A 531 -14.23 3.93 -4.68
CA TYR A 531 -15.32 2.99 -4.49
C TYR A 531 -16.52 3.36 -5.35
N TYR A 532 -17.12 2.35 -5.94
CA TYR A 532 -18.40 2.43 -6.64
C TYR A 532 -19.31 1.44 -5.92
N GLY A 533 -20.43 1.92 -5.40
CA GLY A 533 -21.25 1.13 -4.49
C GLY A 533 -22.70 1.55 -4.45
N LYS A 534 -23.53 0.64 -3.95
CA LYS A 534 -24.93 0.88 -3.60
C LYS A 534 -24.99 1.30 -2.14
N VAL A 535 -25.73 2.36 -1.84
CA VAL A 535 -25.93 2.86 -0.48
C VAL A 535 -26.76 1.85 0.31
N ASN A 536 -26.29 1.47 1.50
CA ASN A 536 -27.04 0.67 2.44
C ASN A 536 -27.79 1.56 3.43
N THR A 537 -27.03 2.33 4.22
CA THR A 537 -27.54 3.18 5.30
C THR A 537 -26.63 4.37 5.54
N PHE A 538 -27.14 5.39 6.23
CA PHE A 538 -26.39 6.55 6.68
C PHE A 538 -26.30 6.57 8.21
N PHE A 539 -25.14 6.94 8.72
CA PHE A 539 -24.83 6.97 10.14
C PHE A 539 -24.49 8.38 10.59
N LEU A 540 -25.06 8.79 11.73
CA LEU A 540 -24.70 10.02 12.43
C LEU A 540 -24.40 9.69 13.89
N TYR A 541 -23.26 10.18 14.38
CA TYR A 541 -22.86 9.96 15.77
C TYR A 541 -23.68 10.86 16.72
N GLY A 542 -24.17 10.30 17.83
CA GLY A 542 -25.03 10.94 18.81
C GLY A 542 -26.44 10.33 18.88
N ASP A 543 -27.17 10.68 19.94
CA ASP A 543 -28.58 10.33 20.09
C ASP A 543 -29.42 11.35 19.32
N HIS A 544 -29.88 10.92 18.15
CA HIS A 544 -30.67 11.74 17.24
C HIS A 544 -31.98 11.02 16.93
N GLU A 545 -33.09 11.76 16.92
CA GLU A 545 -34.42 11.26 16.54
C GLU A 545 -35.03 12.17 15.46
N GLY A 546 -35.83 11.59 14.56
CA GLY A 546 -36.51 12.33 13.50
C GLY A 546 -35.58 12.79 12.37
N ASN A 547 -35.92 13.88 11.69
CA ASN A 547 -35.08 14.46 10.63
C ASN A 547 -34.10 15.46 11.25
N VAL A 548 -32.79 15.30 10.98
CA VAL A 548 -31.74 16.06 11.65
C VAL A 548 -30.78 16.67 10.64
N PHE A 549 -30.38 17.92 10.85
CA PHE A 549 -29.32 18.52 10.06
C PHE A 549 -27.97 18.35 10.76
N ALA A 550 -26.97 17.88 10.03
CA ALA A 550 -25.61 17.74 10.55
C ALA A 550 -24.56 18.06 9.49
N THR A 551 -23.35 18.39 9.95
CA THR A 551 -22.21 18.81 9.12
C THR A 551 -21.29 17.68 8.68
N GLY A 552 -21.67 16.44 8.98
CA GLY A 552 -20.89 15.26 8.69
C GLY A 552 -21.74 14.00 8.72
N GLY A 553 -21.13 12.90 9.16
CA GLY A 553 -21.71 11.56 9.17
C GLY A 553 -21.05 10.64 8.15
N GLU A 554 -21.45 9.39 8.20
CA GLU A 554 -20.89 8.32 7.40
C GLU A 554 -21.97 7.64 6.58
N VAL A 555 -21.57 7.06 5.45
CA VAL A 555 -22.42 6.25 4.59
C VAL A 555 -21.81 4.87 4.46
N GLU A 556 -22.62 3.85 4.68
CA GLU A 556 -22.26 2.47 4.37
C GLU A 556 -22.64 2.17 2.93
N ILE A 557 -21.67 1.65 2.17
CA ILE A 557 -21.88 1.26 0.78
C ILE A 557 -21.48 -0.20 0.56
N THR A 558 -22.26 -0.92 -0.23
CA THR A 558 -21.90 -2.25 -0.77
C THR A 558 -21.28 -2.06 -2.14
N ARG A 559 -20.08 -2.56 -2.38
CA ARG A 559 -19.41 -2.38 -3.69
C ARG A 559 -20.15 -3.10 -4.82
N VAL A 560 -20.22 -2.45 -5.97
CA VAL A 560 -20.80 -2.99 -7.21
C VAL A 560 -19.74 -3.11 -8.31
N PRO A 561 -19.80 -4.14 -9.18
CA PRO A 561 -20.78 -5.23 -9.19
C PRO A 561 -20.54 -6.23 -8.05
N GLU A 562 -21.63 -6.69 -7.41
CA GLU A 562 -21.60 -7.67 -6.31
C GLU A 562 -20.82 -8.94 -6.68
N ALA A 563 -20.95 -9.38 -7.94
CA ALA A 563 -20.25 -10.55 -8.48
C ALA A 563 -18.72 -10.44 -8.47
N LEU A 564 -18.14 -9.23 -8.48
CA LEU A 564 -16.68 -9.02 -8.41
C LEU A 564 -16.18 -8.83 -6.99
N TYR A 565 -17.00 -8.22 -6.13
CA TYR A 565 -16.58 -7.77 -4.80
C TYR A 565 -17.14 -8.60 -3.64
N ASP A 566 -17.93 -9.65 -3.93
CA ASP A 566 -18.46 -10.60 -2.95
C ASP A 566 -19.18 -9.91 -1.78
N ASN A 567 -20.10 -9.00 -2.11
CA ASN A 567 -20.86 -8.19 -1.14
C ASN A 567 -19.99 -7.40 -0.14
N TYR A 568 -18.76 -7.05 -0.51
CA TYR A 568 -17.89 -6.25 0.33
C TYR A 568 -18.53 -4.89 0.66
N THR A 569 -18.83 -4.71 1.94
CA THR A 569 -19.34 -3.46 2.50
C THR A 569 -18.22 -2.62 3.07
N ARG A 570 -18.38 -1.30 3.00
CA ARG A 570 -17.46 -0.36 3.61
C ARG A 570 -18.17 0.92 3.99
N THR A 571 -17.77 1.45 5.14
CA THR A 571 -18.23 2.77 5.59
C THR A 571 -17.23 3.86 5.20
N ILE A 572 -17.74 4.95 4.62
CA ILE A 572 -16.96 6.13 4.24
C ILE A 572 -17.65 7.42 4.74
N PRO A 573 -16.92 8.52 4.97
CA PRO A 573 -17.54 9.80 5.29
C PRO A 573 -18.45 10.28 4.15
N ILE A 574 -19.61 10.87 4.47
CA ILE A 574 -20.55 11.42 3.47
C ILE A 574 -19.88 12.50 2.59
N SER A 575 -18.91 13.23 3.14
CA SER A 575 -18.11 14.22 2.39
C SER A 575 -17.31 13.61 1.23
N LYS A 576 -17.09 12.29 1.24
CA LYS A 576 -16.40 11.53 0.20
C LYS A 576 -17.33 11.02 -0.89
N ILE A 577 -18.64 11.30 -0.87
CA ILE A 577 -19.52 11.05 -2.02
C ILE A 577 -19.16 12.06 -3.14
N ASP A 578 -18.90 11.56 -4.35
CA ASP A 578 -18.67 12.37 -5.55
C ASP A 578 -20.00 12.95 -6.03
N ARG A 579 -20.17 14.26 -5.84
CA ARG A 579 -21.42 14.99 -6.12
C ARG A 579 -21.63 15.25 -7.61
N SER A 580 -20.55 15.15 -8.39
CA SER A 580 -20.53 15.37 -9.83
C SER A 580 -20.74 14.10 -10.64
N ALA A 581 -20.65 12.93 -9.99
CA ALA A 581 -20.81 11.66 -10.65
C ALA A 581 -22.23 11.49 -11.21
N THR A 582 -22.34 11.18 -12.49
CA THR A 582 -23.62 10.79 -13.11
C THR A 582 -23.83 9.29 -12.99
N ILE A 583 -25.09 8.85 -12.99
CA ILE A 583 -25.44 7.43 -12.91
C ILE A 583 -24.85 6.67 -14.11
N GLU A 584 -24.78 7.28 -15.29
CA GLU A 584 -24.19 6.69 -16.51
C GLU A 584 -22.69 6.44 -16.33
N SER A 585 -21.97 7.38 -15.69
CA SER A 585 -20.54 7.22 -15.41
C SER A 585 -20.28 6.06 -14.45
N ILE A 586 -21.15 5.89 -13.45
CA ILE A 586 -21.08 4.79 -12.49
C ILE A 586 -21.38 3.46 -13.18
N LYS A 587 -22.46 3.38 -13.97
CA LYS A 587 -22.83 2.18 -14.73
C LYS A 587 -21.74 1.75 -15.71
N ARG A 588 -21.11 2.68 -16.44
CA ARG A 588 -20.01 2.36 -17.36
C ARG A 588 -18.82 1.72 -16.64
N ASN A 589 -18.50 2.18 -15.43
CA ASN A 589 -17.46 1.54 -14.64
C ASN A 589 -17.88 0.17 -14.11
N ILE A 590 -19.13 0.00 -13.69
CA ILE A 590 -19.67 -1.32 -13.31
C ILE A 590 -19.50 -2.31 -14.46
N GLU A 591 -19.83 -1.90 -15.69
CA GLU A 591 -19.61 -2.73 -16.89
C GLU A 591 -18.13 -3.07 -17.11
N THR A 592 -17.24 -2.10 -16.92
CA THR A 592 -15.78 -2.32 -17.03
C THR A 592 -15.26 -3.27 -15.95
N ASP A 593 -15.83 -3.23 -14.75
CA ASP A 593 -15.50 -4.16 -13.66
C ASP A 593 -16.06 -5.56 -13.92
N ILE A 594 -17.24 -5.69 -14.55
CA ILE A 594 -17.78 -6.98 -15.01
C ILE A 594 -16.83 -7.66 -16.01
N ASP A 595 -16.14 -6.89 -16.86
CA ASP A 595 -15.15 -7.42 -17.81
C ASP A 595 -13.97 -8.13 -17.12
N LYS A 596 -13.78 -7.97 -15.81
CA LYS A 596 -12.70 -8.63 -15.06
C LYS A 596 -13.07 -10.05 -14.60
N LEU A 597 -14.33 -10.46 -14.77
CA LEU A 597 -14.84 -11.75 -14.35
C LEU A 597 -14.61 -12.85 -15.41
N PRO A 598 -14.27 -14.08 -14.99
CA PRO A 598 -14.25 -15.26 -15.87
C PRO A 598 -15.63 -15.58 -16.46
N GLU A 599 -15.69 -15.82 -17.78
CA GLU A 599 -16.93 -16.13 -18.49
C GLU A 599 -16.88 -17.51 -19.18
N LYS A 600 -15.74 -17.89 -19.78
CA LYS A 600 -15.61 -19.17 -20.50
C LYS A 600 -14.19 -19.73 -20.48
N LEU A 601 -14.07 -21.02 -20.76
CA LEU A 601 -12.80 -21.70 -20.97
C LEU A 601 -12.55 -21.88 -22.48
N CYS A 602 -11.35 -21.51 -22.94
CA CYS A 602 -10.85 -21.83 -24.28
C CYS A 602 -9.88 -23.00 -24.17
N VAL A 603 -10.15 -24.09 -24.88
CA VAL A 603 -9.38 -25.33 -24.80
C VAL A 603 -8.65 -25.57 -26.12
N THR A 604 -7.34 -25.79 -26.06
CA THR A 604 -6.49 -26.06 -27.22
C THR A 604 -5.57 -27.25 -26.98
N TRP A 605 -5.13 -27.88 -28.08
CA TRP A 605 -4.28 -29.07 -28.09
C TRP A 605 -2.95 -28.73 -28.79
N PRO A 606 -1.98 -28.12 -28.08
CA PRO A 606 -0.82 -27.48 -28.71
C PRO A 606 0.16 -28.44 -29.40
N GLU A 607 0.22 -29.71 -29.00
CA GLU A 607 1.21 -30.69 -29.50
C GLU A 607 0.56 -31.79 -30.38
N GLY A 608 -0.63 -31.54 -30.94
CA GLY A 608 -1.36 -32.50 -31.77
C GLY A 608 -2.20 -33.52 -30.96
N ASN A 609 -2.75 -34.53 -31.64
CA ASN A 609 -3.73 -35.49 -31.08
C ASN A 609 -4.98 -34.80 -30.48
N ALA A 610 -5.47 -33.76 -31.15
CA ALA A 610 -6.73 -33.13 -30.78
C ALA A 610 -7.83 -34.17 -30.76
N LEU A 611 -8.58 -34.23 -29.66
CA LEU A 611 -9.72 -35.12 -29.53
C LEU A 611 -10.98 -34.38 -30.01
N PRO A 612 -11.61 -34.80 -31.13
CA PRO A 612 -12.88 -34.25 -31.53
C PRO A 612 -14.00 -34.60 -30.54
N GLN A 613 -15.03 -33.76 -30.48
CA GLN A 613 -16.22 -34.07 -29.69
C GLN A 613 -16.84 -35.39 -30.19
N ASN A 614 -17.19 -36.27 -29.25
CA ASN A 614 -17.72 -37.61 -29.49
C ASN A 614 -16.78 -38.55 -30.27
N ALA A 615 -15.48 -38.28 -30.27
CA ALA A 615 -14.51 -39.15 -30.91
C ALA A 615 -14.53 -40.58 -30.33
N VAL A 616 -14.22 -41.54 -31.20
CA VAL A 616 -14.03 -42.94 -30.85
C VAL A 616 -12.55 -43.24 -30.93
N ILE A 617 -11.93 -43.62 -29.82
CA ILE A 617 -10.51 -43.91 -29.71
C ILE A 617 -10.27 -45.36 -29.27
N SER A 618 -9.12 -45.92 -29.64
CA SER A 618 -8.73 -47.27 -29.25
C SER A 618 -8.36 -47.32 -27.75
N ALA A 619 -8.63 -48.45 -27.10
CA ALA A 619 -8.12 -48.70 -25.75
C ALA A 619 -6.59 -48.57 -25.74
N GLY A 620 -6.06 -47.81 -24.78
CA GLY A 620 -4.63 -47.54 -24.72
C GLY A 620 -4.18 -46.23 -25.39
N THR A 621 -5.01 -45.58 -26.21
CA THR A 621 -4.65 -44.31 -26.86
C THR A 621 -4.43 -43.21 -25.81
N PRO A 622 -3.24 -42.58 -25.75
CA PRO A 622 -3.00 -41.50 -24.80
C PRO A 622 -3.65 -40.19 -25.26
N LEU A 623 -4.18 -39.42 -24.32
CA LEU A 623 -4.68 -38.08 -24.61
C LEU A 623 -3.50 -37.09 -24.64
N GLY A 624 -3.44 -36.26 -25.68
CA GLY A 624 -2.42 -35.22 -25.83
C GLY A 624 -2.43 -34.19 -24.69
N PRO A 625 -1.39 -33.36 -24.57
CA PRO A 625 -1.37 -32.27 -23.60
C PRO A 625 -2.47 -31.24 -23.92
N LEU A 626 -3.09 -30.72 -22.87
CA LEU A 626 -4.19 -29.75 -22.95
C LEU A 626 -3.70 -28.38 -22.47
N ALA A 627 -4.01 -27.33 -23.22
CA ALA A 627 -3.84 -25.95 -22.78
C ALA A 627 -5.21 -25.29 -22.63
N VAL A 628 -5.43 -24.63 -21.48
CA VAL A 628 -6.69 -23.97 -21.15
C VAL A 628 -6.42 -22.51 -20.83
N GLU A 629 -7.19 -21.63 -21.46
CA GLU A 629 -7.24 -20.21 -21.14
C GLU A 629 -8.60 -19.84 -20.56
N ILE A 630 -8.59 -19.07 -19.47
CA ILE A 630 -9.80 -18.51 -18.89
C ILE A 630 -10.05 -17.17 -19.58
N LEU A 631 -11.20 -17.02 -20.24
CA LEU A 631 -11.54 -15.80 -20.97
C LEU A 631 -12.66 -15.03 -20.24
N ASN A 632 -12.62 -13.71 -20.30
CA ASN A 632 -13.74 -12.85 -19.92
C ASN A 632 -14.80 -12.76 -21.03
N ARG A 633 -15.89 -12.04 -20.78
CA ARG A 633 -16.97 -11.83 -21.76
C ARG A 633 -16.54 -11.15 -23.07
N ASN A 634 -15.43 -10.42 -23.05
CA ASN A 634 -14.83 -9.76 -24.22
C ASN A 634 -13.79 -10.62 -24.94
N ASN A 635 -13.74 -11.94 -24.67
CA ASN A 635 -12.76 -12.89 -25.22
C ASN A 635 -11.29 -12.57 -24.88
N LYS A 636 -11.03 -11.76 -23.85
CA LYS A 636 -9.67 -11.48 -23.37
C LYS A 636 -9.27 -12.47 -22.28
N SER A 637 -8.00 -12.90 -22.32
CA SER A 637 -7.44 -13.86 -21.38
C SER A 637 -7.27 -13.26 -19.97
N ILE A 638 -7.78 -13.96 -18.97
CA ILE A 638 -7.59 -13.70 -17.54
C ILE A 638 -6.47 -14.62 -17.07
N SER A 639 -5.26 -14.06 -17.02
CA SER A 639 -4.06 -14.89 -16.97
C SER A 639 -3.93 -15.63 -15.64
N SER A 640 -4.07 -15.01 -14.47
CA SER A 640 -3.85 -15.74 -13.21
C SER A 640 -4.77 -15.38 -12.05
N ARG A 641 -5.46 -14.24 -12.13
CA ARG A 641 -6.19 -13.66 -11.00
C ARG A 641 -7.40 -12.86 -11.44
N ILE A 642 -8.47 -12.92 -10.66
CA ILE A 642 -9.56 -11.94 -10.71
C ILE A 642 -9.05 -10.65 -10.06
N GLN A 643 -9.03 -9.55 -10.82
CA GLN A 643 -8.52 -8.27 -10.33
C GLN A 643 -9.60 -7.49 -9.58
N THR A 644 -9.45 -7.37 -8.26
CA THR A 644 -10.39 -6.63 -7.38
C THR A 644 -9.90 -5.22 -7.00
N GLY A 645 -8.70 -4.80 -7.43
CA GLY A 645 -8.20 -3.44 -7.21
C GLY A 645 -7.81 -3.09 -5.76
N VAL A 646 -7.72 -4.08 -4.87
CA VAL A 646 -7.18 -3.92 -3.50
C VAL A 646 -5.66 -4.13 -3.55
N GLN A 647 -4.88 -3.26 -2.90
CA GLN A 647 -3.44 -3.45 -2.72
C GLN A 647 -3.21 -4.75 -1.92
N GLY A 648 -2.64 -5.79 -2.55
CA GLY A 648 -2.34 -7.05 -1.87
C GLY A 648 -2.70 -8.37 -2.56
N GLY A 649 -3.07 -8.36 -3.85
CA GLY A 649 -3.08 -9.56 -4.70
C GLY A 649 -4.47 -10.12 -4.97
N GLY A 650 -4.93 -9.99 -6.22
CA GLY A 650 -6.21 -10.54 -6.69
C GLY A 650 -6.37 -12.05 -6.48
N ILE A 651 -7.59 -12.53 -6.64
CA ILE A 651 -7.99 -13.91 -6.33
C ILE A 651 -7.40 -14.87 -7.36
N LYS A 652 -6.55 -15.78 -6.93
CA LYS A 652 -5.81 -16.69 -7.81
C LYS A 652 -6.73 -17.78 -8.38
N LEU A 653 -6.64 -17.96 -9.69
CA LEU A 653 -7.42 -18.94 -10.46
C LEU A 653 -6.52 -20.11 -10.87
N ASN A 654 -7.10 -21.31 -10.82
CA ASN A 654 -6.56 -22.55 -11.36
C ASN A 654 -7.62 -23.20 -12.28
N VAL A 655 -7.23 -24.20 -13.05
CA VAL A 655 -8.16 -25.07 -13.78
C VAL A 655 -8.03 -26.49 -13.24
N GLY A 656 -9.16 -27.11 -12.90
CA GLY A 656 -9.24 -28.53 -12.58
C GLY A 656 -9.72 -29.33 -13.78
N LEU A 657 -9.07 -30.47 -14.02
CA LEU A 657 -9.46 -31.47 -15.00
C LEU A 657 -9.96 -32.70 -14.25
N LYS A 658 -11.12 -33.24 -14.65
CA LYS A 658 -11.62 -34.54 -14.19
C LYS A 658 -12.07 -35.37 -15.39
N ILE A 659 -11.84 -36.67 -15.34
CA ILE A 659 -12.36 -37.62 -16.32
C ILE A 659 -13.30 -38.60 -15.63
N PHE A 660 -14.49 -38.75 -16.17
CA PHE A 660 -15.54 -39.64 -15.69
C PHE A 660 -15.78 -40.76 -16.70
N PHE A 661 -15.88 -41.98 -16.20
CA PHE A 661 -16.23 -43.17 -16.98
C PHE A 661 -17.70 -43.54 -16.73
N HIS A 662 -18.47 -43.65 -17.80
CA HIS A 662 -19.91 -43.92 -17.77
C HIS A 662 -20.25 -45.38 -18.11
N GLY A 663 -19.30 -46.18 -18.61
CA GLY A 663 -19.56 -47.55 -19.07
C GLY A 663 -20.29 -47.62 -20.42
N ALA A 664 -20.79 -48.82 -20.75
CA ALA A 664 -21.53 -49.09 -22.00
C ALA A 664 -23.05 -48.87 -21.88
N LYS A 665 -23.62 -48.93 -20.67
CA LYS A 665 -25.01 -48.58 -20.34
C LYS A 665 -24.98 -47.39 -19.38
N GLU A 666 -25.92 -46.44 -19.50
CA GLU A 666 -25.98 -45.28 -18.61
C GLU A 666 -26.13 -45.73 -17.14
N VAL A 667 -25.07 -45.53 -16.35
CA VAL A 667 -25.08 -45.77 -14.91
C VAL A 667 -25.48 -44.47 -14.20
N LYS A 668 -26.30 -44.55 -13.14
CA LYS A 668 -26.76 -43.39 -12.35
C LYS A 668 -25.62 -42.56 -11.72
N GLN A 669 -24.42 -43.13 -11.55
CA GLN A 669 -23.24 -42.42 -11.07
C GLN A 669 -21.99 -42.83 -11.86
N PRO A 670 -21.36 -41.92 -12.62
CA PRO A 670 -20.14 -42.22 -13.36
C PRO A 670 -18.92 -42.28 -12.44
N LYS A 671 -17.99 -43.19 -12.72
CA LYS A 671 -16.77 -43.38 -11.93
C LYS A 671 -15.72 -42.33 -12.30
N GLN A 672 -15.27 -41.52 -11.35
CA GLN A 672 -14.15 -40.60 -11.57
C GLN A 672 -12.85 -41.40 -11.73
N ILE A 673 -12.15 -41.21 -12.85
CA ILE A 673 -10.91 -41.92 -13.20
C ILE A 673 -9.69 -41.13 -12.76
N CYS A 674 -9.69 -39.81 -12.94
CA CYS A 674 -8.59 -38.95 -12.52
C CYS A 674 -9.08 -37.54 -12.18
N HIS A 675 -8.26 -36.84 -11.39
CA HIS A 675 -8.41 -35.42 -11.09
C HIS A 675 -7.03 -34.76 -11.07
N PHE A 676 -6.85 -33.73 -11.89
CA PHE A 676 -5.62 -32.94 -11.94
C PHE A 676 -5.96 -31.46 -11.78
N ARG A 677 -5.02 -30.68 -11.23
CA ARG A 677 -5.15 -29.22 -11.09
C ARG A 677 -3.95 -28.53 -11.72
N ALA A 678 -4.21 -27.61 -12.64
CA ALA A 678 -3.19 -26.83 -13.32
C ALA A 678 -3.19 -25.38 -12.81
N PRO A 679 -2.14 -24.94 -12.09
CA PRO A 679 -1.96 -23.52 -11.81
C PRO A 679 -1.60 -22.77 -13.08
N TYR A 680 -1.81 -21.45 -13.10
CA TYR A 680 -1.32 -20.62 -14.19
C TYR A 680 0.21 -20.52 -14.16
N ILE A 681 0.84 -20.75 -15.31
CA ILE A 681 2.27 -20.54 -15.51
C ILE A 681 2.46 -19.39 -16.51
N PRO A 682 3.15 -18.29 -16.15
CA PRO A 682 3.42 -17.18 -17.07
C PRO A 682 4.04 -17.67 -18.39
N GLY A 683 3.52 -17.19 -19.52
CA GLY A 683 3.96 -17.60 -20.87
C GLY A 683 3.47 -18.97 -21.34
N HIS A 684 2.98 -19.82 -20.43
CA HIS A 684 2.54 -21.18 -20.75
C HIS A 684 1.04 -21.41 -20.52
N GLY A 685 0.35 -20.58 -19.75
CA GLY A 685 -1.09 -20.75 -19.47
C GLY A 685 -1.37 -21.85 -18.44
N HIS A 686 -2.59 -22.39 -18.43
CA HIS A 686 -2.93 -23.59 -17.65
C HIS A 686 -2.72 -24.83 -18.52
N ARG A 687 -1.66 -25.60 -18.26
CA ARG A 687 -1.32 -26.79 -19.04
C ARG A 687 -1.46 -28.07 -18.23
N PHE A 688 -2.06 -29.08 -18.84
CA PHE A 688 -2.06 -30.45 -18.36
C PHE A 688 -1.14 -31.28 -19.24
N LYS A 689 -0.24 -32.04 -18.61
CA LYS A 689 0.63 -33.00 -19.30
C LYS A 689 -0.21 -34.13 -19.89
N LYS A 690 0.40 -34.91 -20.79
CA LYS A 690 -0.15 -36.14 -21.38
C LYS A 690 -0.87 -36.97 -20.30
N ILE A 691 -2.15 -37.24 -20.53
CA ILE A 691 -2.98 -38.02 -19.61
C ILE A 691 -2.74 -39.50 -19.93
N GLY A 692 -2.62 -40.33 -18.89
CA GLY A 692 -2.39 -41.77 -19.04
C GLY A 692 -3.44 -42.46 -19.91
N SER A 693 -3.04 -43.58 -20.51
CA SER A 693 -3.86 -44.37 -21.42
C SER A 693 -5.13 -44.91 -20.73
N LEU A 694 -6.29 -44.60 -21.30
CA LEU A 694 -7.58 -45.12 -20.81
C LEU A 694 -7.81 -46.52 -21.41
N THR A 695 -7.94 -47.53 -20.55
CA THR A 695 -8.06 -48.93 -20.97
C THR A 695 -9.49 -49.47 -20.92
N ASN A 696 -10.35 -48.97 -20.01
CA ASN A 696 -11.71 -49.49 -19.90
C ASN A 696 -12.57 -49.06 -21.10
N LEU A 697 -13.40 -49.98 -21.59
CA LEU A 697 -14.24 -49.76 -22.75
C LEU A 697 -15.55 -49.06 -22.38
N GLY A 698 -15.95 -48.05 -23.14
CA GLY A 698 -17.21 -47.34 -22.94
C GLY A 698 -17.12 -45.83 -23.11
N LYS A 699 -18.16 -45.13 -22.66
CA LYS A 699 -18.28 -43.67 -22.78
C LYS A 699 -17.53 -42.97 -21.65
N TYR A 700 -16.85 -41.87 -22.00
CA TYR A 700 -16.10 -41.01 -21.10
C TYR A 700 -16.52 -39.56 -21.26
N THR A 701 -16.41 -38.81 -20.16
CA THR A 701 -16.58 -37.36 -20.14
C THR A 701 -15.39 -36.71 -19.44
N LEU A 702 -14.71 -35.81 -20.14
CA LEU A 702 -13.68 -34.93 -19.59
C LEU A 702 -14.31 -33.60 -19.25
N THR A 703 -14.20 -33.18 -17.98
CA THR A 703 -14.69 -31.89 -17.49
C THR A 703 -13.50 -31.02 -17.07
N LEU A 704 -13.47 -29.79 -17.56
CA LEU A 704 -12.58 -28.73 -17.10
C LEU A 704 -13.38 -27.70 -16.32
N GLN A 705 -12.86 -27.23 -15.20
CA GLN A 705 -13.53 -26.28 -14.31
C GLN A 705 -12.53 -25.23 -13.84
N ALA A 706 -12.87 -23.94 -13.98
CA ALA A 706 -12.12 -22.89 -13.28
C ALA A 706 -12.40 -22.97 -11.77
N GLU A 707 -11.34 -22.89 -10.97
CA GLU A 707 -11.38 -23.03 -9.51
C GLU A 707 -10.57 -21.91 -8.84
N ILE A 708 -11.02 -21.44 -7.68
CA ILE A 708 -10.22 -20.54 -6.83
C ILE A 708 -9.30 -21.36 -5.94
N SER A 709 -8.05 -20.94 -5.80
CA SER A 709 -7.11 -21.55 -4.86
C SER A 709 -7.33 -21.04 -3.44
N ASP A 710 -7.85 -21.89 -2.55
CA ASP A 710 -7.85 -21.64 -1.11
C ASP A 710 -6.74 -22.48 -0.45
N ASN A 711 -5.81 -21.79 0.23
CA ASN A 711 -4.65 -22.41 0.88
C ASN A 711 -5.04 -23.15 2.18
N ALA A 712 -6.25 -22.94 2.72
CA ALA A 712 -6.62 -23.47 4.03
C ALA A 712 -7.24 -24.88 4.00
N ASN A 713 -7.96 -25.26 2.93
CA ASN A 713 -8.85 -26.45 2.97
C ASN A 713 -8.71 -27.43 1.80
N ASN A 714 -7.81 -27.22 0.85
CA ASN A 714 -7.64 -28.04 -0.38
C ASN A 714 -8.92 -28.24 -1.23
N LYS A 715 -10.05 -27.62 -0.86
CA LYS A 715 -11.35 -27.73 -1.52
C LYS A 715 -11.38 -26.82 -2.76
N ALA A 716 -11.77 -27.38 -3.90
CA ALA A 716 -12.00 -26.61 -5.13
C ALA A 716 -13.24 -25.72 -4.94
N ILE A 717 -13.05 -24.40 -4.88
CA ILE A 717 -14.16 -23.45 -4.88
C ILE A 717 -14.50 -23.15 -6.35
N THR A 718 -15.66 -23.61 -6.81
CA THR A 718 -16.12 -23.48 -8.20
C THR A 718 -17.09 -22.33 -8.41
N SER A 719 -17.36 -21.53 -7.37
CA SER A 719 -18.25 -20.37 -7.44
C SER A 719 -17.63 -19.14 -6.77
N TYR A 720 -17.92 -17.96 -7.31
CA TYR A 720 -17.44 -16.69 -6.78
C TYR A 720 -18.49 -15.60 -6.99
N GLY A 721 -18.72 -14.77 -5.96
CA GLY A 721 -19.68 -13.66 -6.03
C GLY A 721 -21.08 -14.09 -6.47
N GLY A 722 -21.56 -15.24 -5.96
CA GLY A 722 -22.86 -15.82 -6.32
C GLY A 722 -22.97 -16.44 -7.72
N ARG A 723 -21.87 -16.52 -8.49
CA ARG A 723 -21.84 -17.12 -9.84
C ARG A 723 -21.00 -18.39 -9.87
N GLN A 724 -21.37 -19.35 -10.73
CA GLN A 724 -20.50 -20.48 -11.04
C GLN A 724 -19.37 -20.02 -11.97
N LEU A 725 -18.15 -20.47 -11.67
CA LEU A 725 -17.00 -20.26 -12.54
C LEU A 725 -17.14 -21.11 -13.81
N PRO A 726 -16.55 -20.68 -14.93
CA PRO A 726 -16.73 -21.34 -16.22
C PRO A 726 -16.23 -22.78 -16.21
N SER A 727 -16.98 -23.63 -16.90
CA SER A 727 -16.70 -25.04 -17.08
C SER A 727 -16.73 -25.42 -18.56
N TYR A 728 -16.13 -26.55 -18.89
CA TYR A 728 -16.12 -27.11 -20.24
C TYR A 728 -16.25 -28.63 -20.15
N GLU A 729 -17.07 -29.22 -21.01
CA GLU A 729 -17.36 -30.65 -21.03
C GLU A 729 -17.06 -31.24 -22.40
N HIS A 730 -16.35 -32.36 -22.43
CA HIS A 730 -15.93 -33.04 -23.64
C HIS A 730 -16.19 -34.54 -23.56
N LYS A 731 -17.02 -35.07 -24.45
CA LYS A 731 -17.46 -36.47 -24.45
C LYS A 731 -16.71 -37.27 -25.51
N PHE A 732 -16.32 -38.50 -25.20
CA PHE A 732 -15.65 -39.43 -26.13
C PHE A 732 -15.89 -40.89 -25.74
N THR A 733 -15.53 -41.85 -26.61
CA THR A 733 -15.74 -43.29 -26.38
C THR A 733 -14.46 -44.08 -26.62
N VAL A 734 -14.15 -45.03 -25.73
CA VAL A 734 -13.04 -45.98 -25.89
C VAL A 734 -13.59 -47.34 -26.36
N LYS A 735 -13.04 -47.90 -27.44
CA LYS A 735 -13.44 -49.21 -28.01
C LYS A 735 -12.24 -50.16 -28.23
N VAL A 736 -12.53 -51.46 -28.43
CA VAL A 736 -11.55 -52.48 -28.83
C VAL A 736 -11.40 -52.48 -30.34
N GLU A 737 -10.17 -52.28 -30.81
CA GLU A 737 -9.72 -52.61 -32.18
C GLU A 737 -8.32 -53.25 -32.18
N GLY A 738 -7.82 -53.70 -31.01
CA GLY A 738 -6.48 -54.27 -30.89
C GLY A 738 -6.37 -55.67 -31.50
N ASN A 739 -5.24 -55.95 -32.15
CA ASN A 739 -4.88 -57.31 -32.56
C ASN A 739 -4.81 -58.23 -31.34
N ALA A 740 -5.15 -59.52 -31.51
CA ALA A 740 -4.92 -60.51 -30.47
C ALA A 740 -3.43 -60.54 -30.12
N GLU A 741 -3.11 -60.44 -28.84
CA GLU A 741 -1.72 -60.51 -28.34
C GLU A 741 -1.52 -61.65 -27.32
N ILE A 742 -2.60 -62.13 -26.71
CA ILE A 742 -2.62 -63.13 -25.65
C ILE A 742 -3.76 -64.12 -25.97
N PHE A 743 -3.56 -65.41 -25.70
CA PHE A 743 -4.62 -66.42 -25.72
C PHE A 743 -4.81 -67.02 -24.33
N THR A 744 -5.87 -67.78 -24.10
CA THR A 744 -6.03 -68.60 -22.88
C THR A 744 -6.68 -69.92 -23.28
N ILE A 745 -6.11 -71.03 -22.82
CA ILE A 745 -6.64 -72.37 -23.09
C ILE A 745 -7.87 -72.62 -22.22
N GLY A 746 -8.96 -73.06 -22.85
CA GLY A 746 -10.20 -73.44 -22.19
C GLY A 746 -10.15 -74.85 -21.60
N PRO A 747 -11.19 -75.27 -20.86
CA PRO A 747 -11.22 -76.59 -20.23
C PRO A 747 -11.14 -77.70 -21.27
N LEU A 748 -10.27 -78.68 -21.02
CA LEU A 748 -10.15 -79.90 -21.81
C LEU A 748 -11.15 -80.96 -21.34
N ASN A 749 -11.45 -81.92 -22.21
CA ASN A 749 -12.27 -83.07 -21.85
C ASN A 749 -11.52 -83.94 -20.82
N PRO A 750 -12.10 -84.32 -19.67
CA PRO A 750 -11.41 -85.14 -18.66
C PRO A 750 -11.16 -86.60 -19.08
N SER A 751 -11.84 -87.10 -20.12
CA SER A 751 -11.72 -88.48 -20.60
C SER A 751 -10.74 -88.62 -21.76
N LEU A 752 -9.52 -88.10 -21.61
CA LEU A 752 -8.47 -88.23 -22.62
C LEU A 752 -7.93 -89.66 -22.61
N CYS A 753 -7.86 -90.31 -23.76
CA CYS A 753 -7.27 -91.62 -23.93
C CYS A 753 -6.16 -91.56 -24.98
N ILE A 754 -5.12 -92.37 -24.81
CA ILE A 754 -4.06 -92.54 -25.80
C ILE A 754 -4.68 -92.93 -27.16
N GLY A 755 -4.24 -92.26 -28.22
CA GLY A 755 -4.73 -92.48 -29.58
C GLY A 755 -6.14 -91.98 -29.91
N VAL A 756 -6.87 -91.37 -28.96
CA VAL A 756 -8.22 -90.82 -29.21
C VAL A 756 -8.14 -89.30 -29.47
N PRO A 757 -8.65 -88.79 -30.61
CA PRO A 757 -8.57 -87.36 -30.92
C PRO A 757 -9.42 -86.48 -29.99
N PHE A 758 -8.89 -85.34 -29.56
CA PHE A 758 -9.61 -84.33 -28.78
C PHE A 758 -9.42 -82.91 -29.34
N SER A 759 -10.08 -81.91 -28.75
CA SER A 759 -9.97 -80.51 -29.16
C SER A 759 -9.48 -79.62 -28.02
N ILE A 760 -8.66 -78.62 -28.36
CA ILE A 760 -8.15 -77.61 -27.43
C ILE A 760 -8.82 -76.27 -27.75
N PRO A 761 -9.86 -75.85 -27.01
CA PRO A 761 -10.50 -74.56 -27.20
C PRO A 761 -9.64 -73.44 -26.61
N MET A 762 -9.66 -72.26 -27.23
CA MET A 762 -8.86 -71.09 -26.84
C MET A 762 -9.68 -69.80 -27.01
N GLN A 763 -9.45 -68.84 -26.13
CA GLN A 763 -10.00 -67.48 -26.24
C GLN A 763 -8.88 -66.48 -26.52
N MET A 764 -9.11 -65.58 -27.48
CA MET A 764 -8.14 -64.54 -27.85
C MET A 764 -8.48 -63.22 -27.18
N THR A 765 -7.46 -62.58 -26.60
CA THR A 765 -7.57 -61.24 -26.00
C THR A 765 -6.51 -60.29 -26.54
N ASP A 766 -6.82 -59.00 -26.53
CA ASP A 766 -5.82 -57.94 -26.70
C ASP A 766 -4.85 -57.91 -25.49
N PHE A 767 -3.86 -57.01 -25.55
CA PHE A 767 -2.89 -56.82 -24.46
C PHE A 767 -3.52 -56.44 -23.11
N TYR A 768 -4.73 -55.86 -23.12
CA TYR A 768 -5.44 -55.38 -21.94
C TYR A 768 -6.46 -56.40 -21.41
N GLY A 769 -6.54 -57.59 -22.01
CA GLY A 769 -7.45 -58.66 -21.60
C GLY A 769 -8.86 -58.54 -22.17
N HIS A 770 -9.10 -57.67 -23.14
CA HIS A 770 -10.39 -57.59 -23.82
C HIS A 770 -10.50 -58.66 -24.91
N PRO A 771 -11.64 -59.35 -25.04
CA PRO A 771 -11.80 -60.35 -26.09
C PRO A 771 -11.70 -59.72 -27.49
N THR A 772 -10.90 -60.32 -28.36
CA THR A 772 -10.66 -59.83 -29.73
C THR A 772 -10.61 -60.99 -30.72
N LYS A 773 -10.64 -60.69 -32.02
CA LYS A 773 -10.64 -61.70 -33.09
C LYS A 773 -9.24 -62.32 -33.23
N PRO A 774 -9.12 -63.63 -33.51
CA PRO A 774 -7.84 -64.26 -33.80
C PRO A 774 -7.18 -63.66 -35.05
N PRO A 775 -5.84 -63.63 -35.14
CA PRO A 775 -5.13 -63.21 -36.34
C PRO A 775 -5.42 -64.15 -37.52
N PRO A 776 -5.43 -63.66 -38.77
CA PRO A 776 -5.60 -64.52 -39.94
C PRO A 776 -4.40 -65.47 -40.09
N ASN A 777 -4.65 -66.74 -40.47
CA ASN A 777 -3.65 -67.78 -40.77
C ASN A 777 -2.76 -68.24 -39.59
N LEU A 778 -3.26 -68.18 -38.35
CA LEU A 778 -2.53 -68.68 -37.18
C LEU A 778 -2.29 -70.21 -37.26
N GLN A 779 -1.03 -70.65 -37.21
CA GLN A 779 -0.67 -72.08 -37.20
C GLN A 779 -0.10 -72.50 -35.83
N PRO A 780 -0.75 -73.44 -35.11
CA PRO A 780 -0.29 -73.88 -33.80
C PRO A 780 0.86 -74.89 -33.90
N VAL A 781 1.71 -74.89 -32.88
CA VAL A 781 2.75 -75.90 -32.65
C VAL A 781 2.49 -76.57 -31.31
N LEU A 782 2.42 -77.90 -31.30
CA LEU A 782 2.17 -78.72 -30.11
C LEU A 782 3.42 -79.54 -29.79
N GLU A 783 3.86 -79.51 -28.53
CA GLU A 783 5.04 -80.22 -28.04
C GLU A 783 4.71 -80.91 -26.72
N CYS A 784 5.12 -82.16 -26.54
CA CYS A 784 5.07 -82.90 -25.28
C CYS A 784 6.35 -83.74 -25.15
N SER A 785 7.00 -83.73 -23.99
CA SER A 785 8.34 -84.32 -23.84
C SER A 785 8.36 -85.84 -23.97
N ASP A 786 7.31 -86.51 -23.46
CA ASP A 786 7.26 -87.97 -23.34
C ASP A 786 6.18 -88.61 -24.23
N LEU A 787 5.41 -87.81 -24.99
CA LEU A 787 4.33 -88.27 -25.86
C LEU A 787 4.47 -87.67 -27.25
N GLU A 788 4.25 -88.46 -28.29
CA GLU A 788 4.11 -87.97 -29.66
C GLU A 788 2.77 -87.25 -29.80
N VAL A 789 2.77 -86.04 -30.36
CA VAL A 789 1.58 -85.19 -30.49
C VAL A 789 1.37 -84.79 -31.95
N SER A 790 0.15 -84.94 -32.44
CA SER A 790 -0.28 -84.47 -33.76
C SER A 790 -1.67 -83.83 -33.69
N PHE A 791 -2.06 -83.06 -34.70
CA PHE A 791 -3.42 -82.50 -34.82
C PHE A 791 -3.86 -82.42 -36.29
N GLU A 792 -5.17 -82.33 -36.53
CA GLU A 792 -5.75 -82.37 -37.88
C GLU A 792 -5.96 -80.97 -38.48
N THR A 793 -6.62 -80.07 -37.74
CA THR A 793 -7.04 -78.76 -38.27
C THR A 793 -7.29 -77.72 -37.19
N THR A 794 -7.57 -76.48 -37.59
CA THR A 794 -7.93 -75.36 -36.70
C THR A 794 -9.27 -74.74 -37.11
N ALA A 795 -10.01 -74.21 -36.13
CA ALA A 795 -11.29 -73.55 -36.36
C ALA A 795 -11.39 -72.23 -35.60
N THR A 796 -12.01 -71.23 -36.22
CA THR A 796 -12.16 -69.86 -35.67
C THR A 796 -13.63 -69.46 -35.64
N SER A 797 -14.13 -69.02 -34.50
CA SER A 797 -15.51 -68.51 -34.34
C SER A 797 -15.52 -67.30 -33.40
N GLY A 798 -15.80 -66.12 -33.94
CA GLY A 798 -15.78 -64.86 -33.17
C GLY A 798 -14.39 -64.56 -32.59
N ASN A 799 -14.29 -64.59 -31.27
CA ASN A 799 -13.07 -64.42 -30.48
C ASN A 799 -12.42 -65.76 -30.04
N SER A 800 -13.02 -66.89 -30.43
CA SER A 800 -12.53 -68.22 -30.10
C SER A 800 -11.72 -68.84 -31.23
N PHE A 801 -10.66 -69.55 -30.85
CA PHE A 801 -9.82 -70.37 -31.73
C PHE A 801 -9.79 -71.79 -31.17
N THR A 802 -9.81 -72.83 -31.98
CA THR A 802 -9.83 -74.23 -31.49
C THR A 802 -8.92 -75.09 -32.36
N ILE A 803 -8.01 -75.83 -31.72
CA ILE A 803 -7.21 -76.87 -32.38
C ILE A 803 -8.01 -78.17 -32.32
N LYS A 804 -8.29 -78.79 -33.46
CA LYS A 804 -9.15 -79.98 -33.58
C LYS A 804 -8.33 -81.20 -34.01
N GLY A 805 -8.78 -82.37 -33.54
CA GLY A 805 -8.17 -83.65 -33.89
C GLY A 805 -6.82 -83.88 -33.25
N VAL A 806 -6.57 -83.32 -32.05
CA VAL A 806 -5.30 -83.51 -31.33
C VAL A 806 -5.21 -84.96 -30.86
N LYS A 807 -4.18 -85.69 -31.29
CA LYS A 807 -3.92 -87.09 -30.91
C LYS A 807 -2.58 -87.15 -30.17
N VAL A 808 -2.56 -87.85 -29.04
CA VAL A 808 -1.34 -88.11 -28.24
C VAL A 808 -1.07 -89.62 -28.17
N ILE A 809 0.18 -90.02 -28.40
CA ILE A 809 0.61 -91.42 -28.45
C ILE A 809 1.88 -91.60 -27.60
N GLY A 810 1.92 -92.61 -26.75
CA GLY A 810 3.11 -92.94 -25.94
C GLY A 810 2.78 -93.83 -24.73
N GLU A 811 3.82 -94.14 -23.96
CA GLU A 811 3.73 -95.05 -22.81
C GLU A 811 3.11 -94.37 -21.59
N VAL A 812 2.14 -95.03 -20.95
CA VAL A 812 1.50 -94.60 -19.70
C VAL A 812 1.65 -95.68 -18.61
N GLN A 813 1.72 -95.28 -17.34
CA GLN A 813 2.16 -96.18 -16.27
C GLN A 813 1.25 -97.39 -16.03
N ASN A 814 -0.07 -97.20 -15.86
CA ASN A 814 -1.00 -98.30 -15.58
C ASN A 814 -2.47 -97.89 -15.83
N TYR A 815 -3.35 -98.85 -16.11
CA TYR A 815 -4.79 -98.61 -16.29
C TYR A 815 -5.49 -98.02 -15.04
N GLN A 816 -4.90 -98.17 -13.85
CA GLN A 816 -5.43 -97.64 -12.58
C GLN A 816 -4.79 -96.32 -12.13
N GLN A 817 -3.69 -95.87 -12.74
CA GLN A 817 -2.95 -94.68 -12.30
C GLN A 817 -2.60 -93.79 -13.50
N THR A 818 -3.14 -92.58 -13.53
CA THR A 818 -2.87 -91.60 -14.58
C THR A 818 -1.57 -90.84 -14.27
N LYS A 819 -0.57 -90.94 -15.17
CA LYS A 819 0.59 -90.04 -15.18
C LYS A 819 0.18 -88.75 -15.88
N SER A 820 0.58 -87.61 -15.33
CA SER A 820 0.40 -86.30 -15.95
C SER A 820 1.57 -85.94 -16.88
N PHE A 821 1.26 -85.25 -17.96
CA PHE A 821 2.19 -84.79 -18.98
C PHE A 821 1.94 -83.32 -19.29
N ASP A 822 3.02 -82.56 -19.49
CA ASP A 822 2.95 -81.15 -19.87
C ASP A 822 2.85 -81.02 -21.39
N LEU A 823 1.64 -80.72 -21.88
CA LEU A 823 1.39 -80.38 -23.27
C LEU A 823 1.59 -78.87 -23.48
N LYS A 824 2.63 -78.53 -24.23
CA LYS A 824 2.97 -77.16 -24.57
C LYS A 824 2.31 -76.76 -25.89
N VAL A 825 1.50 -75.72 -25.84
CA VAL A 825 0.79 -75.15 -27.00
C VAL A 825 1.41 -73.80 -27.35
N THR A 826 1.94 -73.68 -28.56
CA THR A 826 2.53 -72.44 -29.07
C THR A 826 1.75 -71.89 -30.26
N LEU A 827 1.38 -70.61 -30.21
CA LEU A 827 0.75 -69.83 -31.27
C LEU A 827 1.72 -68.71 -31.70
N PRO A 828 2.54 -68.94 -32.75
CA PRO A 828 3.53 -67.99 -33.22
C PRO A 828 2.91 -66.66 -33.65
N GLY A 829 3.59 -65.55 -33.33
CA GLY A 829 3.15 -64.19 -33.69
C GLY A 829 2.37 -63.44 -32.60
N LEU A 830 2.04 -64.10 -31.48
CA LEU A 830 1.48 -63.45 -30.28
C LEU A 830 2.61 -63.02 -29.31
N LYS A 831 2.40 -61.97 -28.51
CA LYS A 831 3.41 -61.55 -27.50
C LYS A 831 3.60 -62.60 -26.41
N LYS A 832 2.53 -63.27 -25.99
CA LYS A 832 2.59 -64.46 -25.13
C LYS A 832 2.22 -65.69 -25.95
N GLN A 833 3.17 -66.14 -26.75
CA GLN A 833 2.96 -67.18 -27.75
C GLN A 833 2.83 -68.60 -27.20
N THR A 834 3.24 -68.91 -25.98
CA THR A 834 3.26 -70.30 -25.46
C THR A 834 2.51 -70.42 -24.14
N GLN A 835 1.71 -71.49 -23.99
CA GLN A 835 1.11 -71.93 -22.73
C GLN A 835 1.27 -73.44 -22.58
N THR A 836 1.48 -73.89 -21.35
CA THR A 836 1.57 -75.31 -21.00
C THR A 836 0.31 -75.71 -20.24
N ILE A 837 -0.25 -76.86 -20.61
CA ILE A 837 -1.40 -77.49 -19.95
C ILE A 837 -1.03 -78.91 -19.55
N GLU A 838 -1.46 -79.31 -18.36
CA GLU A 838 -1.26 -80.66 -17.86
C GLU A 838 -2.36 -81.58 -18.43
N ILE A 839 -1.98 -82.69 -19.06
CA ILE A 839 -2.88 -83.73 -19.55
C ILE A 839 -2.55 -85.06 -18.88
N SER A 840 -3.57 -85.83 -18.51
CA SER A 840 -3.38 -87.14 -17.86
C SER A 840 -4.17 -88.21 -18.61
N PRO A 841 -3.69 -88.66 -19.79
CA PRO A 841 -4.43 -89.58 -20.64
C PRO A 841 -4.47 -91.01 -20.04
N PHE A 842 -5.61 -91.67 -20.18
CA PHE A 842 -5.79 -93.09 -19.89
C PHE A 842 -5.28 -93.95 -21.06
N PRO A 843 -5.01 -95.26 -20.85
CA PRO A 843 -4.76 -96.18 -21.96
C PRO A 843 -5.84 -96.11 -23.04
N GLY A 844 -5.42 -96.29 -24.29
CA GLY A 844 -6.24 -96.17 -25.48
C GLY A 844 -7.19 -97.34 -25.71
N ASN A 845 -7.86 -97.32 -26.87
CA ASN A 845 -8.68 -98.44 -27.30
C ASN A 845 -7.83 -99.70 -27.56
N PRO A 846 -8.42 -100.91 -27.46
CA PRO A 846 -7.70 -102.16 -27.69
C PRO A 846 -7.16 -102.25 -29.12
N HIS A 847 -5.89 -102.55 -29.27
CA HIS A 847 -5.19 -102.59 -30.55
C HIS A 847 -4.52 -103.94 -30.83
N SER A 848 -3.89 -104.56 -29.83
CA SER A 848 -3.17 -105.82 -30.00
C SER A 848 -3.28 -106.75 -28.78
N LEU A 849 -2.93 -108.03 -28.97
CA LEU A 849 -2.93 -109.06 -27.91
C LEU A 849 -1.52 -109.61 -27.73
N VAL A 850 -1.04 -109.64 -26.49
CA VAL A 850 0.23 -110.26 -26.10
C VAL A 850 -0.05 -111.51 -25.27
N VAL A 851 0.59 -112.64 -25.61
CA VAL A 851 0.32 -113.95 -24.99
C VAL A 851 1.62 -114.54 -24.43
N LYS A 852 1.58 -114.99 -23.17
CA LYS A 852 2.71 -115.57 -22.42
C LYS A 852 2.39 -117.04 -22.01
N PRO A 853 3.38 -117.96 -22.01
CA PRO A 853 4.79 -117.73 -22.29
C PRO A 853 5.07 -117.48 -23.78
N GLU A 854 6.01 -116.60 -24.08
CA GLU A 854 6.42 -116.26 -25.45
C GLU A 854 7.17 -117.41 -26.15
N VAL A 855 7.59 -118.42 -25.38
CA VAL A 855 8.34 -119.60 -25.86
C VAL A 855 7.42 -120.49 -26.70
N LYS A 856 7.83 -120.78 -27.95
CA LYS A 856 7.11 -121.67 -28.88
C LYS A 856 8.05 -122.80 -29.33
N PRO A 857 7.68 -124.09 -29.20
CA PRO A 857 6.41 -124.62 -28.72
C PRO A 857 6.33 -124.73 -27.18
N VAL A 858 5.12 -124.60 -26.64
CA VAL A 858 4.83 -124.88 -25.22
C VAL A 858 4.66 -126.39 -25.04
N LYS A 859 5.46 -127.00 -24.17
CA LYS A 859 5.39 -128.45 -23.87
C LYS A 859 4.40 -128.72 -22.75
N VAL A 860 3.54 -129.70 -22.94
CA VAL A 860 2.55 -130.15 -21.94
C VAL A 860 2.43 -131.66 -21.99
N GLU A 861 2.28 -132.29 -20.83
CA GLU A 861 1.99 -133.71 -20.75
C GLU A 861 0.53 -133.97 -21.14
N ASN A 862 0.32 -135.01 -21.95
CA ASN A 862 -1.01 -135.43 -22.37
C ASN A 862 -1.87 -135.82 -21.16
N GLY A 863 -3.08 -135.29 -21.09
CA GLY A 863 -3.97 -135.37 -19.93
C GLY A 863 -3.96 -134.13 -19.03
N ASN A 864 -3.06 -133.17 -19.26
CA ASN A 864 -3.00 -131.92 -18.50
C ASN A 864 -3.49 -130.70 -19.31
N PRO A 865 -4.05 -129.68 -18.64
CA PRO A 865 -4.39 -128.40 -19.27
C PRO A 865 -3.16 -127.49 -19.45
N VAL A 866 -3.22 -126.55 -20.40
CA VAL A 866 -2.18 -125.51 -20.63
C VAL A 866 -2.72 -124.15 -20.20
N SER A 867 -1.89 -123.37 -19.50
CA SER A 867 -2.22 -122.00 -19.08
C SER A 867 -1.47 -120.96 -19.91
N PHE A 868 -2.18 -119.97 -20.43
CA PHE A 868 -1.66 -118.82 -21.16
C PHE A 868 -2.10 -117.52 -20.47
N ASN A 869 -1.17 -116.62 -20.19
CA ASN A 869 -1.52 -115.28 -19.73
C ASN A 869 -1.64 -114.36 -20.95
N VAL A 870 -2.73 -113.63 -21.06
CA VAL A 870 -3.01 -112.70 -22.16
C VAL A 870 -3.10 -111.28 -21.64
N GLU A 871 -2.56 -110.34 -22.39
CA GLU A 871 -2.61 -108.91 -22.14
C GLU A 871 -3.17 -108.22 -23.38
N VAL A 872 -4.11 -107.30 -23.18
CA VAL A 872 -4.74 -106.48 -24.22
C VAL A 872 -4.04 -105.14 -24.22
N HIS A 873 -3.40 -104.79 -25.34
CA HIS A 873 -2.59 -103.57 -25.45
C HIS A 873 -3.27 -102.55 -26.37
N ASP A 874 -3.10 -101.25 -26.07
CA ASP A 874 -3.50 -100.15 -26.95
C ASP A 874 -2.49 -99.90 -28.09
N GLU A 875 -2.72 -98.85 -28.90
CA GLU A 875 -1.88 -98.50 -30.06
C GLU A 875 -0.42 -98.18 -29.67
N ALA A 876 -0.17 -97.78 -28.42
CA ALA A 876 1.16 -97.47 -27.90
C ALA A 876 1.78 -98.63 -27.09
N GLY A 877 1.11 -99.78 -27.00
CA GLY A 877 1.58 -100.95 -26.24
C GLY A 877 1.21 -100.95 -24.75
N ASN A 878 0.35 -100.03 -24.30
CA ASN A 878 -0.09 -99.99 -22.90
C ASN A 878 -1.18 -101.01 -22.64
N ILE A 879 -1.15 -101.68 -21.49
CA ILE A 879 -2.25 -102.56 -21.06
C ILE A 879 -3.53 -101.75 -20.91
N THR A 880 -4.57 -102.11 -21.67
CA THR A 880 -5.85 -101.39 -21.70
C THR A 880 -7.00 -102.29 -21.26
N ALA A 881 -7.81 -101.78 -20.33
CA ALA A 881 -9.00 -102.42 -19.80
C ALA A 881 -10.25 -101.69 -20.29
N ASN A 882 -11.10 -102.37 -21.06
CA ASN A 882 -12.35 -101.85 -21.60
C ASN A 882 -13.47 -102.87 -21.39
N ALA A 883 -14.72 -102.40 -21.28
CA ALA A 883 -15.86 -103.29 -21.15
C ALA A 883 -15.94 -104.28 -22.33
N LYS A 884 -16.22 -105.56 -22.05
CA LYS A 884 -16.42 -106.66 -23.01
C LYS A 884 -15.16 -107.12 -23.75
N GLN A 885 -13.97 -106.98 -23.16
CA GLN A 885 -12.72 -107.56 -23.69
C GLN A 885 -12.61 -109.05 -23.36
N ILE A 886 -13.30 -109.89 -24.13
CA ILE A 886 -13.21 -111.35 -23.97
C ILE A 886 -12.16 -111.92 -24.93
N VAL A 887 -11.04 -112.41 -24.38
CA VAL A 887 -10.00 -113.06 -25.16
C VAL A 887 -10.25 -114.57 -25.21
N ARG A 888 -10.15 -115.15 -26.40
CA ARG A 888 -10.47 -116.55 -26.66
C ARG A 888 -9.25 -117.28 -27.17
N CYS A 889 -9.09 -118.53 -26.77
CA CYS A 889 -8.08 -119.45 -27.28
C CYS A 889 -8.75 -120.68 -27.88
N GLN A 890 -8.37 -121.02 -29.11
CA GLN A 890 -8.79 -122.23 -29.80
C GLN A 890 -7.56 -123.09 -30.12
N VAL A 891 -7.49 -124.30 -29.53
CA VAL A 891 -6.46 -125.29 -29.85
C VAL A 891 -6.98 -126.21 -30.96
N ARG A 892 -6.29 -126.26 -32.09
CA ARG A 892 -6.67 -127.05 -33.27
C ARG A 892 -5.81 -128.31 -33.40
N ASP A 893 -6.47 -129.45 -33.64
CA ASP A 893 -5.85 -130.70 -34.10
C ASP A 893 -6.49 -131.17 -35.42
N PHE A 894 -5.67 -131.60 -36.38
CA PHE A 894 -6.10 -132.04 -37.71
C PHE A 894 -6.56 -133.51 -37.67
N GLY A 895 -7.68 -133.79 -37.01
CA GLY A 895 -8.25 -135.14 -37.03
C GLY A 895 -9.41 -135.44 -36.09
N ILE A 896 -9.74 -134.55 -35.14
CA ILE A 896 -10.84 -134.76 -34.18
C ILE A 896 -11.72 -133.50 -34.08
N PRO A 897 -13.03 -133.57 -34.42
CA PRO A 897 -13.98 -132.49 -34.15
C PRO A 897 -14.33 -132.46 -32.65
N GLY A 898 -14.12 -131.33 -31.96
CA GLY A 898 -14.76 -131.07 -30.66
C GLY A 898 -13.96 -130.49 -29.49
N LEU A 899 -12.72 -130.02 -29.64
CA LEU A 899 -12.03 -129.29 -28.56
C LEU A 899 -12.74 -127.95 -28.28
N LYS A 900 -13.20 -127.76 -27.03
CA LYS A 900 -13.97 -126.58 -26.58
C LYS A 900 -13.10 -125.32 -26.52
N LEU A 901 -13.75 -124.18 -26.77
CA LEU A 901 -13.17 -122.84 -26.74
C LEU A 901 -12.88 -122.41 -25.30
N ALA A 902 -11.62 -122.08 -24.98
CA ALA A 902 -11.26 -121.49 -23.69
C ALA A 902 -11.34 -119.96 -23.78
N VAL A 903 -11.91 -119.31 -22.78
CA VAL A 903 -12.12 -117.85 -22.76
C VAL A 903 -11.69 -117.27 -21.42
N THR A 904 -11.21 -116.04 -21.44
CA THR A 904 -10.96 -115.25 -20.23
C THR A 904 -11.52 -113.84 -20.42
N ASP A 905 -11.99 -113.24 -19.33
CA ASP A 905 -12.50 -111.87 -19.33
C ASP A 905 -11.39 -110.92 -18.91
N CYS A 906 -10.91 -110.10 -19.85
CA CYS A 906 -9.89 -109.08 -19.61
C CYS A 906 -10.51 -107.70 -19.31
N SER A 907 -11.84 -107.58 -19.23
CA SER A 907 -12.52 -106.28 -19.20
C SER A 907 -12.16 -105.40 -18.00
N SER A 908 -11.76 -106.00 -16.87
CA SER A 908 -11.46 -105.27 -15.62
C SER A 908 -10.01 -104.81 -15.49
N SER A 909 -9.06 -105.55 -16.08
CA SER A 909 -7.62 -105.34 -15.85
C SER A 909 -6.79 -105.30 -17.13
N GLY A 910 -7.40 -105.50 -18.30
CA GLY A 910 -6.69 -105.64 -19.58
C GLY A 910 -5.85 -106.91 -19.65
N THR A 911 -5.93 -107.79 -18.65
CA THR A 911 -5.14 -109.01 -18.52
C THR A 911 -6.02 -110.16 -18.09
N GLY A 912 -5.67 -111.38 -18.47
CA GLY A 912 -6.41 -112.57 -18.08
C GLY A 912 -5.56 -113.83 -18.22
N GLN A 913 -5.96 -114.89 -17.53
CA GLN A 913 -5.36 -116.21 -17.70
C GLN A 913 -6.37 -117.12 -18.40
N ILE A 914 -5.93 -117.73 -19.50
CA ILE A 914 -6.68 -118.73 -20.25
C ILE A 914 -6.11 -120.10 -19.90
N VAL A 915 -6.95 -120.98 -19.39
CA VAL A 915 -6.60 -122.38 -19.14
C VAL A 915 -7.39 -123.25 -20.12
N THR A 916 -6.69 -124.07 -20.92
CA THR A 916 -7.34 -124.99 -21.85
C THR A 916 -7.99 -126.15 -21.08
N GLU A 917 -8.96 -126.85 -21.66
CA GLU A 917 -9.32 -128.18 -21.14
C GLU A 917 -8.12 -129.14 -21.24
N PRO A 918 -8.07 -130.20 -20.41
CA PRO A 918 -7.03 -131.23 -20.51
C PRO A 918 -6.90 -131.78 -21.93
N ILE A 919 -5.70 -131.68 -22.49
CA ILE A 919 -5.42 -132.16 -23.85
C ILE A 919 -5.31 -133.68 -23.79
N ASN A 920 -6.32 -134.38 -24.30
CA ASN A 920 -6.37 -135.85 -24.30
C ASN A 920 -6.26 -136.40 -25.73
N LEU A 921 -5.05 -136.57 -26.21
CA LEU A 921 -4.75 -137.20 -27.48
C LEU A 921 -4.49 -138.70 -27.28
N LYS A 922 -4.96 -139.54 -28.21
CA LYS A 922 -4.50 -140.92 -28.29
C LYS A 922 -3.08 -140.92 -28.82
N ILE A 923 -2.09 -140.96 -27.94
CA ILE A 923 -0.69 -141.09 -28.31
C ILE A 923 -0.44 -142.55 -28.69
N ILE A 924 -0.23 -142.80 -29.98
CA ILE A 924 0.21 -144.10 -30.50
C ILE A 924 1.73 -144.05 -30.59
N ASN A 925 2.44 -145.03 -30.04
CA ASN A 925 3.91 -145.18 -30.06
C ASN A 925 4.75 -144.16 -29.27
N GLY A 926 4.16 -143.31 -28.42
CA GLY A 926 4.90 -142.46 -27.48
C GLY A 926 5.54 -141.19 -28.05
N GLU A 927 5.26 -140.83 -29.31
CA GLU A 927 5.80 -139.60 -29.93
C GLU A 927 4.99 -138.33 -29.55
N PRO A 928 5.64 -137.18 -29.28
CA PRO A 928 4.95 -135.93 -28.96
C PRO A 928 4.22 -135.34 -30.19
N GLN A 929 2.96 -134.96 -30.01
CA GLN A 929 2.09 -134.34 -31.02
C GLN A 929 2.15 -132.80 -30.94
N MET A 930 2.13 -132.11 -32.08
CA MET A 930 2.17 -130.65 -32.16
C MET A 930 0.78 -130.07 -32.45
N LEU A 931 0.28 -129.21 -31.55
CA LEU A 931 -1.01 -128.54 -31.67
C LEU A 931 -0.86 -127.02 -31.90
N GLN A 932 -1.79 -126.41 -32.64
CA GLN A 932 -1.79 -124.97 -32.86
C GLN A 932 -2.85 -124.27 -31.99
N ALA A 933 -2.41 -123.36 -31.12
CA ALA A 933 -3.29 -122.48 -30.36
C ALA A 933 -3.45 -121.13 -31.08
N LYS A 934 -4.69 -120.73 -31.38
CA LYS A 934 -5.04 -119.42 -31.94
C LYS A 934 -5.70 -118.56 -30.86
N PHE A 935 -5.20 -117.34 -30.67
CA PHE A 935 -5.79 -116.34 -29.80
C PHE A 935 -6.45 -115.25 -30.63
N ASP A 936 -7.68 -114.90 -30.28
CA ASP A 936 -8.35 -113.73 -30.83
C ASP A 936 -9.26 -113.08 -29.79
N MET A 937 -9.55 -111.80 -30.01
CA MET A 937 -10.57 -111.05 -29.30
C MET A 937 -11.60 -110.66 -30.36
N PRO A 938 -12.71 -111.40 -30.47
CA PRO A 938 -13.74 -111.05 -31.44
C PRO A 938 -14.32 -109.69 -31.09
N VAL A 939 -14.27 -108.78 -32.06
CA VAL A 939 -14.85 -107.44 -31.92
C VAL A 939 -16.36 -107.60 -31.73
N SER A 940 -16.91 -107.00 -30.67
CA SER A 940 -18.35 -106.89 -30.45
C SER A 940 -18.88 -105.59 -31.03
#